data_AF-A0A536VPB2-F1
#
_entry.id   AF-A0A536VPB2-F1
#
_cell.length_a   1.000
_cell.length_b   1.000
_cell.length_c   1.000
_cell.angle_alpha   90.00
_cell.angle_beta   90.00
_cell.angle_gamma   90.00
#
_symmetry.space_group_name_H-M   'P 1'
#
loop_
_entity.id
_entity.type
_entity.pdbx_description
1 polymer ?
#
loop_
_entity_poly.entity_id
_entity_poly.type
_entity_poly.pdbx_seq_one_letter_code
_entity_poly.pdbx_strand_id
1 'polypeptide(L)'
;MKSPMQQWIAVGAAPGFSEGRGASGFSPAFSIGVAAFAIACATSVSAAVLDIKTLSTRADRVSGGDVLVQITQDNNAATPVLLNGADVTTAFRAGSAPNTRVGLVTGLIVGTNNLSSGGVNLQVHNYPITGPITSGPHNVAFICQTQDFTLPDGTKLGPPSDMDCSAPTKITYLYMPTGGTAFQPLPSITALPSNVAQTTTTTGATVNFVVRVETSTIDRGIYQSAVLHDPTVDPSPTWFAPPRGWNKRLIAIEGYGCPGGWYLQGASIGSLSIAGLDFNLLSPARLGAGYALFSNTLQHPSNNCNSVLSGEAAMMSKEHFIETFGVPVYTVSYGCSGGSYGSSQLADALPGLFDGILISCTFPDPLGIAFSGSDGHLLTHYFNATDPAGFSVTQQVAVSGYKGLQAFIDAANQSGRTDPVPGRVDIPGYTSAVWNPAVPVALRYNPTTNPGGLRPTVYDWPRNIYGVNPITGFALRPFDNVGVQYGLAALNAGQITPTQFLNLNEFIGGYDQDANYVPNRVAGDLGAIARAQEGGLQLGGNGGLASIPVFDVSGIYNDDGGYHYQWFHFAMRDRMAQANGNADNHVMWRGNPVNANQAWTTFEQWMEAIAADTSNLSPREKAIRDKPAMATDGCWKTATIGFWRERQTFSRTNNSICNALYPSYAFPRYVAGGPVAANIIKCQLKPVNSNDYNVSFSSAELARLNRIFPGGVCDWSKPGVNQTGVVPWASFGPAPENL
;
A
#
# COMPACT_ATOMS: atom_id res chain seq x y z
N MET A 1 -3.42 -7.90 39.55
CA MET A 1 -3.38 -7.97 41.03
C MET A 1 -3.89 -6.64 41.62
N LYS A 2 -4.23 -6.57 42.90
CA LYS A 2 -5.01 -5.46 43.49
C LYS A 2 -4.17 -4.21 43.85
N SER A 3 -4.86 -3.06 43.87
CA SER A 3 -4.46 -1.78 44.50
C SER A 3 -4.43 -1.88 46.04
N PRO A 4 -3.71 -0.99 46.77
CA PRO A 4 -4.32 0.23 47.37
C PRO A 4 -3.44 1.50 47.18
N MET A 5 -3.90 2.76 47.10
CA MET A 5 -4.79 3.60 47.92
C MET A 5 -4.23 4.14 49.27
N GLN A 6 -4.23 5.49 49.37
CA GLN A 6 -4.34 6.38 50.58
C GLN A 6 -3.05 6.63 51.42
N GLN A 7 -2.85 7.77 52.13
CA GLN A 7 -3.71 8.96 52.37
C GLN A 7 -2.96 10.30 52.65
N TRP A 8 -3.75 11.40 52.54
CA TRP A 8 -3.65 12.82 52.93
C TRP A 8 -2.89 13.25 54.22
N ILE A 9 -2.48 14.55 54.30
CA ILE A 9 -2.78 15.53 55.37
C ILE A 9 -2.41 16.97 54.94
N ALA A 10 -3.12 17.99 55.46
CA ALA A 10 -2.86 19.43 55.31
C ALA A 10 -3.19 20.19 56.62
N VAL A 11 -3.13 21.55 56.61
CA VAL A 11 -3.32 22.52 57.72
C VAL A 11 -2.01 22.89 58.47
N GLY A 12 -1.67 24.15 58.74
CA GLY A 12 -2.28 25.43 58.32
C GLY A 12 -1.74 26.69 59.04
N ALA A 13 -2.21 27.87 58.61
CA ALA A 13 -2.28 29.19 59.29
C ALA A 13 -1.02 29.96 59.79
N ALA A 14 -0.96 31.24 59.39
CA ALA A 14 -0.22 32.36 60.00
C ALA A 14 -1.18 33.13 60.98
N PRO A 15 -0.93 34.37 61.51
CA PRO A 15 0.15 35.35 61.27
C PRO A 15 0.68 36.09 62.54
N GLY A 16 1.52 37.12 62.36
CA GLY A 16 1.91 38.07 63.42
C GLY A 16 2.45 39.41 62.88
N PHE A 17 1.85 40.53 63.29
CA PHE A 17 2.26 41.91 63.01
C PHE A 17 2.81 42.57 64.29
N SER A 18 3.79 43.48 64.17
CA SER A 18 3.95 44.61 65.11
C SER A 18 4.77 45.76 64.52
N GLU A 19 4.32 46.99 64.73
CA GLU A 19 4.98 48.23 64.31
C GLU A 19 6.08 48.70 65.31
N GLY A 20 6.93 49.64 64.88
CA GLY A 20 7.80 50.42 65.76
C GLY A 20 8.31 51.71 65.07
N ARG A 21 8.13 52.88 65.69
CA ARG A 21 8.47 54.22 65.13
C ARG A 21 9.60 54.93 65.90
N GLY A 22 10.34 55.78 65.18
CA GLY A 22 11.04 56.97 65.70
C GLY A 22 12.55 56.80 66.02
N ALA A 23 13.39 57.85 65.97
CA ALA A 23 13.22 59.21 65.44
C ALA A 23 14.57 59.93 65.20
N SER A 24 14.60 60.85 64.23
CA SER A 24 15.43 62.09 64.10
C SER A 24 16.93 62.14 64.47
N GLY A 25 17.75 62.59 63.51
CA GLY A 25 19.08 63.19 63.74
C GLY A 25 19.57 64.00 62.52
N PHE A 26 19.98 65.27 62.72
CA PHE A 26 20.38 66.22 61.66
C PHE A 26 21.90 66.21 61.38
N SER A 27 22.32 66.27 60.10
CA SER A 27 23.28 67.26 59.53
C SER A 27 23.82 66.85 58.14
N PRO A 28 24.37 67.79 57.32
CA PRO A 28 24.35 67.66 55.85
C PRO A 28 25.70 67.37 55.17
N ALA A 29 25.61 67.26 53.84
CA ALA A 29 26.67 67.35 52.82
C ALA A 29 27.62 66.14 52.65
N PHE A 30 27.40 65.38 51.57
CA PHE A 30 28.36 65.33 50.45
C PHE A 30 27.68 64.75 49.20
N SER A 31 27.58 65.52 48.11
CA SER A 31 27.05 65.04 46.84
C SER A 31 28.14 64.30 46.05
N ILE A 32 28.26 62.99 46.28
CA ILE A 32 29.06 62.11 45.41
C ILE A 32 28.10 61.42 44.45
N GLY A 33 28.25 61.70 43.16
CA GLY A 33 27.48 61.06 42.10
C GLY A 33 27.85 59.59 41.95
N VAL A 34 27.13 58.71 42.64
CA VAL A 34 27.17 57.28 42.36
C VAL A 34 26.43 57.07 41.04
N ALA A 35 27.19 56.82 39.97
CA ALA A 35 26.62 56.34 38.72
C ALA A 35 25.97 54.97 38.98
N ALA A 36 24.65 54.95 39.08
CA ALA A 36 23.89 53.71 39.18
C ALA A 36 24.06 52.95 37.86
N PHE A 37 24.98 51.99 37.84
CA PHE A 37 24.98 50.92 36.85
C PHE A 37 23.68 50.14 37.04
N ALA A 38 22.65 50.56 36.31
CA ALA A 38 21.46 49.76 36.12
C ALA A 38 21.89 48.51 35.33
N ILE A 39 22.26 47.46 36.06
CA ILE A 39 22.32 46.11 35.51
C ILE A 39 20.88 45.77 35.17
N ALA A 40 20.48 46.09 33.94
CA ALA A 40 19.30 45.53 33.34
C ALA A 40 19.57 44.03 33.20
N CYS A 41 19.17 43.27 34.22
CA CYS A 41 18.93 41.84 34.09
C CYS A 41 17.81 41.67 33.07
N ALA A 42 18.17 41.69 31.79
CA ALA A 42 17.34 41.21 30.73
C ALA A 42 17.10 39.73 31.03
N THR A 43 15.96 39.44 31.67
CA THR A 43 15.47 38.08 31.84
C THR A 43 15.26 37.53 30.44
N SER A 44 16.24 36.76 29.95
CA SER A 44 16.10 36.00 28.71
C SER A 44 14.97 35.00 28.92
N VAL A 45 13.77 35.36 28.46
CA VAL A 45 12.62 34.46 28.44
C VAL A 45 12.95 33.39 27.40
N SER A 46 13.59 32.32 27.85
CA SER A 46 13.81 31.12 27.04
C SER A 46 12.44 30.59 26.65
N ALA A 47 12.25 30.28 25.36
CA ALA A 47 11.07 29.55 24.95
C ALA A 47 11.06 28.17 25.61
N ALA A 48 9.91 27.80 26.18
CA ALA A 48 9.63 26.42 26.55
C ALA A 48 9.37 25.64 25.27
N VAL A 49 10.12 24.55 25.08
CA VAL A 49 9.83 23.58 24.02
C VAL A 49 8.68 22.70 24.49
N LEU A 50 7.65 22.58 23.67
CA LEU A 50 6.43 21.84 23.96
C LEU A 50 6.44 20.45 23.32
N ASP A 51 7.03 20.34 22.12
CA ASP A 51 7.04 19.12 21.31
C ASP A 51 8.22 19.11 20.33
N ILE A 52 8.72 17.92 20.00
CA ILE A 52 9.70 17.66 18.94
C ILE A 52 9.18 16.45 18.16
N LYS A 53 8.93 16.60 16.85
CA LYS A 53 8.41 15.53 15.99
C LYS A 53 9.09 15.51 14.63
N THR A 54 9.23 14.32 14.05
CA THR A 54 9.64 14.16 12.65
C THR A 54 8.49 14.51 11.70
N LEU A 55 8.83 14.88 10.46
CA LEU A 55 7.90 15.32 9.41
C LEU A 55 8.03 14.52 8.11
N SER A 56 9.20 13.98 7.79
CA SER A 56 9.44 13.18 6.57
C SER A 56 8.99 11.73 6.72
N THR A 57 9.26 11.12 7.86
CA THR A 57 8.74 9.80 8.26
C THR A 57 8.52 9.73 9.78
N ARG A 58 8.17 8.56 10.31
CA ARG A 58 8.10 8.32 11.76
C ARG A 58 9.51 8.22 12.36
N ALA A 59 9.69 8.77 13.57
CA ALA A 59 10.99 8.80 14.24
C ALA A 59 11.64 7.43 14.44
N ASP A 60 10.87 6.35 14.52
CA ASP A 60 11.32 4.96 14.69
C ASP A 60 11.61 4.22 13.35
N ARG A 61 11.59 4.94 12.22
CA ARG A 61 11.65 4.41 10.84
C ARG A 61 12.45 5.31 9.88
N VAL A 62 13.39 6.10 10.40
CA VAL A 62 14.18 7.06 9.58
C VAL A 62 15.19 6.32 8.71
N SER A 63 15.46 6.80 7.50
CA SER A 63 16.45 6.21 6.60
C SER A 63 17.46 7.22 6.05
N GLY A 64 18.62 6.72 5.61
CA GLY A 64 19.60 7.50 4.84
C GLY A 64 20.47 8.48 5.63
N GLY A 65 20.22 8.71 6.92
CA GLY A 65 21.09 9.50 7.78
C GLY A 65 20.68 10.96 7.99
N ASP A 66 19.51 11.36 7.51
CA ASP A 66 18.88 12.64 7.84
C ASP A 66 17.37 12.53 8.08
N VAL A 67 16.75 13.58 8.63
CA VAL A 67 15.30 13.62 8.89
C VAL A 67 14.81 15.06 9.00
N LEU A 68 13.64 15.36 8.42
CA LEU A 68 12.98 16.65 8.58
C LEU A 68 12.22 16.70 9.93
N VAL A 69 12.47 17.72 10.76
CA VAL A 69 11.93 17.84 12.12
C VAL A 69 11.20 19.16 12.34
N GLN A 70 10.07 19.12 13.05
CA GLN A 70 9.44 20.28 13.68
C GLN A 70 9.68 20.31 15.19
N ILE A 71 10.02 21.48 15.70
CA ILE A 71 9.98 21.83 17.13
C ILE A 71 8.83 22.80 17.34
N THR A 72 7.98 22.53 18.32
CA THR A 72 6.87 23.41 18.73
C THR A 72 7.20 24.04 20.07
N GLN A 73 6.95 25.34 20.22
CA GLN A 73 7.39 26.15 21.36
C GLN A 73 6.24 27.02 21.91
N ASP A 74 6.40 27.57 23.11
CA ASP A 74 5.45 28.56 23.67
C ASP A 74 5.60 29.95 23.05
N ASN A 75 6.77 30.27 22.50
CA ASN A 75 7.08 31.50 21.77
C ASN A 75 8.23 31.29 20.75
N ASN A 76 8.49 32.28 19.90
CA ASN A 76 9.47 32.20 18.81
C ASN A 76 10.96 32.31 19.21
N ALA A 77 11.31 32.37 20.51
CA ALA A 77 12.72 32.47 20.91
C ALA A 77 13.51 31.19 20.56
N ALA A 78 14.72 31.37 20.02
CA ALA A 78 15.53 30.26 19.56
C ALA A 78 16.16 29.49 20.73
N THR A 79 15.61 28.32 21.05
CA THR A 79 16.20 27.35 21.98
C THR A 79 17.25 26.48 21.25
N PRO A 80 18.40 26.14 21.88
CA PRO A 80 19.37 25.22 21.28
C PRO A 80 18.76 23.85 20.95
N VAL A 81 19.23 23.23 19.88
CA VAL A 81 18.83 21.90 19.42
C VAL A 81 20.08 21.03 19.32
N LEU A 82 20.09 19.89 20.01
CA LEU A 82 21.24 18.99 20.06
C LEU A 82 20.90 17.63 19.43
N LEU A 83 21.69 17.17 18.47
CA LEU A 83 21.70 15.79 17.99
C LEU A 83 22.86 15.06 18.68
N ASN A 84 22.55 14.03 19.49
CA ASN A 84 23.55 13.23 20.21
C ASN A 84 24.54 14.09 21.05
N GLY A 85 24.10 15.28 21.49
CA GLY A 85 24.91 16.27 22.21
C GLY A 85 25.64 17.31 21.34
N ALA A 86 25.67 17.14 20.01
CA ALA A 86 26.21 18.12 19.08
C ALA A 86 25.16 19.17 18.68
N ASP A 87 25.53 20.45 18.65
CA ASP A 87 24.62 21.55 18.32
C ASP A 87 24.26 21.58 16.82
N VAL A 88 22.97 21.44 16.51
CA VAL A 88 22.37 21.48 15.17
C VAL A 88 21.37 22.63 15.02
N THR A 89 21.36 23.60 15.94
CA THR A 89 20.39 24.72 16.01
C THR A 89 20.32 25.53 14.72
N THR A 90 21.42 25.62 13.98
CA THR A 90 21.55 26.36 12.71
C THR A 90 20.80 25.73 11.54
N ALA A 91 20.44 24.44 11.62
CA ALA A 91 19.59 23.77 10.64
C ALA A 91 18.12 24.24 10.70
N PHE A 92 17.71 24.82 11.83
CA PHE A 92 16.31 25.14 12.13
C PHE A 92 15.96 26.60 11.85
N ARG A 93 14.94 26.80 11.02
CA ARG A 93 14.32 28.09 10.65
C ARG A 93 12.91 28.18 11.22
N ALA A 94 12.27 29.35 11.18
CA ALA A 94 10.85 29.48 11.52
C ALA A 94 9.98 28.61 10.58
N GLY A 95 9.01 27.90 11.14
CA GLY A 95 8.04 27.11 10.39
C GLY A 95 6.88 27.95 9.84
N SER A 96 5.95 27.31 9.13
CA SER A 96 4.73 27.94 8.60
C SER A 96 3.66 28.16 9.67
N ALA A 97 3.70 27.40 10.78
CA ALA A 97 2.78 27.56 11.90
C ALA A 97 3.39 28.47 12.99
N PRO A 98 2.58 29.26 13.72
CA PRO A 98 3.06 30.09 14.83
C PRO A 98 3.82 29.27 15.88
N ASN A 99 4.90 29.84 16.43
CA ASN A 99 5.74 29.20 17.45
C ASN A 99 6.30 27.83 17.05
N THR A 100 6.55 27.61 15.75
CA THR A 100 7.24 26.41 15.27
C THR A 100 8.58 26.75 14.62
N ARG A 101 9.53 25.82 14.74
CA ARG A 101 10.78 25.81 13.97
C ARG A 101 10.89 24.49 13.23
N VAL A 102 11.34 24.53 11.98
CA VAL A 102 11.56 23.34 11.14
C VAL A 102 13.01 23.31 10.69
N GLY A 103 13.60 22.12 10.64
CA GLY A 103 14.98 21.92 10.22
C GLY A 103 15.21 20.50 9.69
N LEU A 104 16.09 20.39 8.70
CA LEU A 104 16.61 19.10 8.22
C LEU A 104 17.82 18.73 9.09
N VAL A 105 17.67 17.69 9.90
CA VAL A 105 18.72 17.20 10.80
C VAL A 105 19.51 16.12 10.09
N THR A 106 20.75 16.42 9.69
CA THR A 106 21.65 15.48 9.01
C THR A 106 22.70 14.90 9.95
N GLY A 107 23.34 13.79 9.54
CA GLY A 107 24.41 13.16 10.29
C GLY A 107 23.94 12.22 11.40
N LEU A 108 22.73 11.66 11.26
CA LEU A 108 22.24 10.59 12.10
C LEU A 108 23.15 9.36 11.93
N ILE A 109 23.57 8.75 13.04
CA ILE A 109 24.24 7.44 12.98
C ILE A 109 23.20 6.36 12.69
N VAL A 110 23.61 5.22 12.11
CA VAL A 110 22.72 4.04 12.05
C VAL A 110 22.47 3.55 13.48
N GLY A 111 21.20 3.28 13.80
CA GLY A 111 20.74 2.99 15.15
C GLY A 111 20.02 4.16 15.81
N THR A 112 19.95 4.11 17.15
CA THR A 112 19.27 5.14 17.96
C THR A 112 20.11 6.41 18.07
N ASN A 113 19.45 7.54 17.80
CA ASN A 113 19.91 8.91 17.97
C ASN A 113 18.98 9.60 18.99
N ASN A 114 19.51 10.59 19.72
CA ASN A 114 18.73 11.44 20.62
C ASN A 114 18.76 12.88 20.12
N LEU A 115 17.60 13.39 19.70
CA LEU A 115 17.40 14.80 19.37
C LEU A 115 16.76 15.50 20.57
N SER A 116 17.31 16.63 21.01
CA SER A 116 16.80 17.34 22.19
C SER A 116 16.79 18.86 22.03
N SER A 117 15.81 19.51 22.66
CA SER A 117 15.72 20.96 22.76
C SER A 117 14.87 21.36 23.97
N GLY A 118 15.31 22.35 24.74
CA GLY A 118 14.53 22.90 25.86
C GLY A 118 14.13 21.92 26.96
N GLY A 119 14.83 20.78 27.08
CA GLY A 119 14.50 19.69 28.02
C GLY A 119 13.55 18.63 27.46
N VAL A 120 13.00 18.82 26.26
CA VAL A 120 12.26 17.80 25.50
C VAL A 120 13.25 16.97 24.68
N ASN A 121 13.05 15.65 24.66
CA ASN A 121 13.86 14.68 23.92
C ASN A 121 12.98 13.84 22.99
N LEU A 122 13.45 13.58 21.78
CA LEU A 122 12.90 12.61 20.84
C LEU A 122 13.99 11.58 20.51
N GLN A 123 13.68 10.28 20.69
CA GLN A 123 14.52 9.22 20.12
C GLN A 123 14.18 9.06 18.64
N VAL A 124 15.22 9.02 17.81
CA VAL A 124 15.13 8.80 16.37
C VAL A 124 15.95 7.56 16.03
N HIS A 125 15.36 6.53 15.42
CA HIS A 125 16.07 5.36 14.97
C HIS A 125 16.26 5.41 13.45
N ASN A 126 17.52 5.48 13.03
CA ASN A 126 17.92 5.65 11.63
C ASN A 126 18.52 4.36 11.06
N TYR A 127 18.13 4.01 9.84
CA TYR A 127 18.53 2.82 9.11
C TYR A 127 19.31 3.21 7.83
N PRO A 128 20.10 2.29 7.23
CA PRO A 128 20.71 2.53 5.93
C PRO A 128 19.67 2.86 4.85
N ILE A 129 20.04 3.71 3.87
CA ILE A 129 19.18 4.01 2.70
C ILE A 129 18.85 2.77 1.84
N THR A 130 19.63 1.70 2.03
CA THR A 130 19.47 0.39 1.39
C THR A 130 18.46 -0.52 2.08
N GLY A 131 17.87 -0.11 3.22
CA GLY A 131 17.06 -1.00 4.04
C GLY A 131 17.88 -2.11 4.74
N PRO A 132 17.21 -3.08 5.39
CA PRO A 132 15.76 -3.13 5.62
C PRO A 132 15.37 -2.40 6.91
N ILE A 133 14.07 -2.13 7.08
CA ILE A 133 13.49 -1.42 8.24
C ILE A 133 12.36 -2.24 8.88
N THR A 134 11.26 -2.45 8.16
CA THR A 134 10.08 -3.26 8.48
C THR A 134 9.94 -4.51 7.63
N SER A 135 10.55 -4.58 6.43
CA SER A 135 10.29 -5.66 5.47
C SER A 135 10.91 -7.01 5.86
N GLY A 136 11.70 -7.05 6.93
CA GLY A 136 12.47 -8.21 7.37
C GLY A 136 13.85 -8.31 6.70
N PRO A 137 14.65 -9.33 7.03
CA PRO A 137 15.96 -9.53 6.42
C PRO A 137 15.88 -9.60 4.88
N HIS A 138 16.83 -8.96 4.19
CA HIS A 138 16.90 -8.95 2.72
C HIS A 138 16.81 -10.35 2.13
N ASN A 139 15.90 -10.54 1.16
CA ASN A 139 15.88 -11.73 0.35
C ASN A 139 17.18 -11.87 -0.45
N VAL A 140 17.76 -13.07 -0.39
CA VAL A 140 18.94 -13.45 -1.17
C VAL A 140 18.64 -14.74 -1.97
N ALA A 141 19.15 -14.87 -3.20
CA ALA A 141 19.82 -13.82 -4.00
C ALA A 141 18.84 -12.74 -4.51
N PHE A 142 19.38 -11.62 -4.99
CA PHE A 142 18.62 -10.49 -5.53
C PHE A 142 19.42 -9.84 -6.67
N ILE A 143 18.78 -9.58 -7.82
CA ILE A 143 19.45 -9.19 -9.06
C ILE A 143 19.35 -7.69 -9.31
N CYS A 144 20.50 -7.02 -9.26
CA CYS A 144 20.62 -5.59 -9.58
C CYS A 144 20.50 -5.32 -11.09
N GLN A 145 19.83 -4.22 -11.44
CA GLN A 145 19.48 -3.84 -12.81
C GLN A 145 19.71 -2.34 -13.10
N THR A 146 20.46 -1.62 -12.25
CA THR A 146 20.84 -0.21 -12.47
C THR A 146 21.54 0.00 -13.82
N GLN A 147 22.36 -0.95 -14.29
CA GLN A 147 22.99 -0.86 -15.62
C GLN A 147 21.96 -0.89 -16.78
N ASP A 148 20.83 -1.55 -16.57
CA ASP A 148 19.79 -1.76 -17.57
C ASP A 148 18.74 -0.64 -17.55
N PHE A 149 18.64 0.11 -16.46
CA PHE A 149 17.68 1.20 -16.28
C PHE A 149 18.00 2.40 -17.20
N THR A 150 17.02 2.79 -18.03
CA THR A 150 17.13 3.95 -18.93
C THR A 150 16.68 5.22 -18.21
N LEU A 151 17.55 6.23 -18.17
CA LEU A 151 17.25 7.56 -17.65
C LEU A 151 16.35 8.35 -18.63
N PRO A 152 15.65 9.40 -18.18
CA PRO A 152 14.75 10.19 -19.02
C PRO A 152 15.41 10.90 -20.21
N ASP A 153 16.74 11.06 -20.20
CA ASP A 153 17.54 11.60 -21.30
C ASP A 153 17.98 10.55 -22.34
N GLY A 154 17.62 9.28 -22.13
CA GLY A 154 17.99 8.14 -22.97
C GLY A 154 19.31 7.47 -22.58
N THR A 155 20.04 8.00 -21.60
CA THR A 155 21.27 7.35 -21.09
C THR A 155 20.95 6.22 -20.09
N LYS A 156 21.97 5.57 -19.53
CA LYS A 156 21.82 4.51 -18.51
C LYS A 156 22.26 5.02 -17.14
N LEU A 157 21.60 4.56 -16.07
CA LEU A 157 21.97 4.90 -14.69
C LEU A 157 23.39 4.42 -14.35
N GLY A 158 23.76 3.22 -14.83
CA GLY A 158 25.10 2.65 -14.71
C GLY A 158 25.16 1.44 -13.76
N PRO A 159 26.26 0.67 -13.73
CA PRO A 159 26.37 -0.54 -12.91
C PRO A 159 26.23 -0.22 -11.41
N PRO A 160 25.77 -1.20 -10.60
CA PRO A 160 25.62 -1.02 -9.15
C PRO A 160 27.00 -0.85 -8.49
N SER A 161 27.07 -0.02 -7.45
CA SER A 161 28.30 0.19 -6.68
C SER A 161 28.58 -0.90 -5.65
N ASP A 162 27.57 -1.70 -5.29
CA ASP A 162 27.61 -2.69 -4.22
C ASP A 162 26.57 -3.82 -4.45
N MET A 163 26.47 -4.73 -3.47
CA MET A 163 25.53 -5.87 -3.47
C MET A 163 24.09 -5.50 -3.06
N ASP A 164 23.88 -4.30 -2.54
CA ASP A 164 22.57 -3.75 -2.20
C ASP A 164 21.97 -2.96 -3.38
N CYS A 165 22.61 -3.07 -4.55
CA CYS A 165 22.17 -2.50 -5.82
C CYS A 165 22.17 -0.96 -5.86
N SER A 166 22.98 -0.31 -5.02
CA SER A 166 23.06 1.16 -4.99
C SER A 166 23.64 1.72 -6.28
N ALA A 167 23.26 2.95 -6.63
CA ALA A 167 23.87 3.71 -7.72
C ALA A 167 23.88 5.23 -7.41
N PRO A 168 24.85 6.00 -7.93
CA PRO A 168 24.91 7.44 -7.69
C PRO A 168 23.69 8.18 -8.24
N THR A 169 23.13 9.10 -7.45
CA THR A 169 22.00 9.95 -7.87
C THR A 169 22.28 10.71 -9.16
N LYS A 170 21.32 10.68 -10.08
CA LYS A 170 21.34 11.40 -11.36
C LYS A 170 20.18 12.39 -11.41
N ILE A 171 20.49 13.66 -11.69
CA ILE A 171 19.48 14.67 -11.97
C ILE A 171 19.46 14.91 -13.48
N THR A 172 18.32 14.66 -14.11
CA THR A 172 18.09 14.97 -15.53
C THR A 172 17.04 16.07 -15.63
N TYR A 173 17.24 17.00 -16.55
CA TYR A 173 16.26 18.05 -16.83
C TYR A 173 15.63 17.79 -18.19
N LEU A 174 14.32 17.98 -18.26
CA LEU A 174 13.53 17.87 -19.48
C LEU A 174 12.71 19.15 -19.70
N TYR A 175 12.27 19.40 -20.93
CA TYR A 175 11.32 20.47 -21.23
C TYR A 175 10.22 20.00 -22.18
N MET A 176 9.05 20.61 -22.10
CA MET A 176 7.99 20.45 -23.10
C MET A 176 8.19 21.48 -24.22
N PRO A 177 8.36 21.08 -25.49
CA PRO A 177 8.36 22.01 -26.62
C PRO A 177 6.98 22.63 -26.84
N THR A 178 6.92 23.87 -27.32
CA THR A 178 5.66 24.53 -27.74
C THR A 178 4.96 23.71 -28.82
N GLY A 179 3.74 23.26 -28.54
CA GLY A 179 2.96 22.36 -29.40
C GLY A 179 3.37 20.88 -29.34
N GLY A 180 4.33 20.52 -28.48
CA GLY A 180 4.73 19.14 -28.22
C GLY A 180 3.73 18.39 -27.33
N THR A 181 3.81 17.06 -27.36
CA THR A 181 3.01 16.14 -26.52
C THR A 181 3.86 15.28 -25.59
N ALA A 182 5.19 15.36 -25.70
CA ALA A 182 6.15 14.62 -24.91
C ALA A 182 7.35 15.50 -24.57
N PHE A 183 7.93 15.25 -23.39
CA PHE A 183 9.12 15.95 -22.92
C PHE A 183 10.37 15.57 -23.73
N GLN A 184 11.30 16.51 -23.87
CA GLN A 184 12.60 16.32 -24.50
C GLN A 184 13.73 16.65 -23.51
N PRO A 185 14.93 16.05 -23.64
CA PRO A 185 16.07 16.39 -22.80
C PRO A 185 16.43 17.87 -22.91
N LEU A 186 16.62 18.55 -21.78
CA LEU A 186 17.04 19.94 -21.74
C LEU A 186 18.55 20.02 -22.06
N PRO A 187 18.97 20.72 -23.14
CA PRO A 187 20.36 20.71 -23.59
C PRO A 187 21.32 21.53 -22.70
N SER A 188 20.79 22.42 -21.86
CA SER A 188 21.57 23.19 -20.89
C SER A 188 20.70 23.58 -19.69
N ILE A 189 21.27 23.47 -18.48
CA ILE A 189 20.64 23.95 -17.24
C ILE A 189 20.84 25.45 -16.99
N THR A 190 21.62 26.15 -17.83
CA THR A 190 21.91 27.59 -17.68
C THR A 190 21.22 28.46 -18.74
N ALA A 191 20.61 27.87 -19.77
CA ALA A 191 19.86 28.57 -20.80
C ALA A 191 18.78 27.67 -21.41
N LEU A 192 17.55 28.18 -21.51
CA LEU A 192 16.44 27.45 -22.09
C LEU A 192 16.42 27.51 -23.64
N PRO A 193 15.97 26.44 -24.33
CA PRO A 193 15.58 26.50 -25.73
C PRO A 193 14.51 27.58 -26.00
N SER A 194 14.56 28.21 -27.17
CA SER A 194 13.62 29.27 -27.56
C SER A 194 12.18 28.78 -27.78
N ASN A 195 11.95 27.47 -27.78
CA ASN A 195 10.66 26.82 -27.98
C ASN A 195 10.16 26.08 -26.72
N VAL A 196 10.63 26.43 -25.51
CA VAL A 196 10.04 25.91 -24.26
C VAL A 196 8.60 26.41 -24.12
N ALA A 197 7.66 25.48 -23.93
CA ALA A 197 6.27 25.78 -23.62
C ALA A 197 6.14 26.34 -22.20
N GLN A 198 5.03 27.02 -21.91
CA GLN A 198 4.65 27.37 -20.55
C GLN A 198 3.45 26.53 -20.09
N THR A 199 3.31 26.38 -18.78
CA THR A 199 2.15 25.75 -18.14
C THR A 199 1.69 26.57 -16.95
N THR A 200 0.42 26.43 -16.57
CA THR A 200 -0.17 27.11 -15.41
C THR A 200 -0.69 26.06 -14.44
N THR A 201 -0.16 26.07 -13.23
CA THR A 201 -0.51 25.14 -12.16
C THR A 201 -1.95 25.34 -11.65
N THR A 202 -2.48 24.37 -10.91
CA THR A 202 -3.78 24.51 -10.21
C THR A 202 -3.81 25.63 -9.18
N THR A 203 -2.64 26.08 -8.70
CA THR A 203 -2.47 27.26 -7.85
C THR A 203 -2.33 28.58 -8.62
N GLY A 204 -2.46 28.56 -9.95
CA GLY A 204 -2.43 29.75 -10.81
C GLY A 204 -1.03 30.27 -11.17
N ALA A 205 0.04 29.54 -10.82
CA ALA A 205 1.40 29.96 -11.16
C ALA A 205 1.74 29.55 -12.61
N THR A 206 2.00 30.53 -13.48
CA THR A 206 2.59 30.28 -14.80
C THR A 206 4.10 30.14 -14.69
N VAL A 207 4.62 29.03 -15.21
CA VAL A 207 6.03 28.67 -15.23
C VAL A 207 6.44 28.14 -16.60
N ASN A 208 7.74 28.17 -16.90
CA ASN A 208 8.30 27.44 -18.03
C ASN A 208 8.12 25.93 -17.77
N PHE A 209 7.73 25.17 -18.79
CA PHE A 209 7.37 23.76 -18.63
C PHE A 209 8.62 22.88 -18.66
N VAL A 210 9.49 23.11 -17.67
CA VAL A 210 10.74 22.42 -17.41
C VAL A 210 10.54 21.50 -16.21
N VAL A 211 11.04 20.27 -16.31
CA VAL A 211 10.87 19.22 -15.31
C VAL A 211 12.24 18.76 -14.85
N ARG A 212 12.47 18.81 -13.53
CA ARG A 212 13.58 18.10 -12.87
C ARG A 212 13.13 16.68 -12.60
N VAL A 213 13.89 15.70 -13.10
CA VAL A 213 13.75 14.30 -12.72
C VAL A 213 14.97 13.87 -11.93
N GLU A 214 14.75 13.36 -10.73
CA GLU A 214 15.75 12.67 -9.93
C GLU A 214 15.68 11.17 -10.20
N THR A 215 16.83 10.51 -10.22
CA THR A 215 16.94 9.05 -10.17
C THR A 215 18.00 8.68 -9.15
N SER A 216 17.64 7.88 -8.15
CA SER A 216 18.55 7.39 -7.11
C SER A 216 18.20 5.94 -6.75
N THR A 217 18.86 5.37 -5.75
CA THR A 217 18.55 4.04 -5.23
C THR A 217 18.14 4.12 -3.76
N ILE A 218 16.94 3.63 -3.46
CA ILE A 218 16.30 3.67 -2.14
C ILE A 218 15.66 2.30 -1.90
N ASP A 219 15.93 1.71 -0.73
CA ASP A 219 15.51 0.35 -0.36
C ASP A 219 15.95 -0.70 -1.39
N ARG A 220 17.17 -0.55 -1.94
CA ARG A 220 17.70 -1.34 -3.08
C ARG A 220 16.94 -1.20 -4.40
N GLY A 221 15.75 -0.60 -4.40
CA GLY A 221 15.01 -0.23 -5.60
C GLY A 221 15.55 1.03 -6.26
N ILE A 222 15.17 1.28 -7.51
CA ILE A 222 15.50 2.51 -8.23
C ILE A 222 14.33 3.48 -8.04
N TYR A 223 14.58 4.56 -7.30
CA TYR A 223 13.64 5.65 -7.07
C TYR A 223 13.73 6.67 -8.19
N GLN A 224 12.58 7.21 -8.59
CA GLN A 224 12.50 8.45 -9.36
C GLN A 224 11.45 9.39 -8.80
N SER A 225 11.72 10.69 -8.87
CA SER A 225 10.71 11.73 -8.70
C SER A 225 10.81 12.79 -9.78
N ALA A 226 9.66 13.35 -10.18
CA ALA A 226 9.54 14.38 -11.20
C ALA A 226 8.73 15.57 -10.68
N VAL A 227 9.22 16.78 -10.92
CA VAL A 227 8.59 18.04 -10.48
C VAL A 227 8.89 19.18 -11.45
N LEU A 228 7.97 20.13 -11.59
CA LEU A 228 8.22 21.38 -12.31
C LEU A 228 9.32 22.19 -11.60
N HIS A 229 10.45 22.41 -12.27
CA HIS A 229 11.58 23.19 -11.77
C HIS A 229 12.41 23.69 -12.94
N ASP A 230 12.60 25.01 -13.03
CA ASP A 230 13.38 25.65 -14.08
C ASP A 230 14.75 26.07 -13.51
N PRO A 231 15.85 25.36 -13.81
CA PRO A 231 17.15 25.62 -13.21
C PRO A 231 17.78 26.96 -13.65
N THR A 232 17.18 27.66 -14.62
CA THR A 232 17.65 28.97 -15.09
C THR A 232 17.11 30.14 -14.27
N VAL A 233 16.03 29.93 -13.48
CA VAL A 233 15.39 30.98 -12.67
C VAL A 233 15.01 30.54 -11.25
N ASP A 234 14.75 29.25 -11.02
CA ASP A 234 14.47 28.70 -9.69
C ASP A 234 15.80 28.30 -9.01
N PRO A 235 15.98 28.55 -7.71
CA PRO A 235 17.13 28.02 -6.97
C PRO A 235 17.10 26.49 -6.92
N SER A 236 18.23 25.86 -6.61
CA SER A 236 18.26 24.42 -6.30
C SER A 236 17.25 24.08 -5.19
N PRO A 237 16.42 23.04 -5.35
CA PRO A 237 15.38 22.72 -4.37
C PRO A 237 15.93 22.40 -2.98
N THR A 238 15.23 22.86 -1.96
CA THR A 238 15.38 22.43 -0.56
C THR A 238 14.01 22.37 0.10
N TRP A 239 13.88 21.69 1.25
CA TRP A 239 12.62 21.64 2.01
C TRP A 239 12.01 23.01 2.36
N PHE A 240 12.82 24.07 2.43
CA PHE A 240 12.39 25.45 2.69
C PHE A 240 12.35 26.35 1.45
N ALA A 241 12.86 25.88 0.31
CA ALA A 241 12.79 26.52 -1.00
C ALA A 241 12.28 25.51 -2.06
N PRO A 242 11.01 25.06 -1.95
CA PRO A 242 10.39 24.20 -2.97
C PRO A 242 10.34 24.91 -4.34
N PRO A 243 10.34 24.15 -5.44
CA PRO A 243 10.19 24.70 -6.80
C PRO A 243 8.92 25.53 -6.95
N ARG A 244 9.00 26.66 -7.67
CA ARG A 244 7.85 27.58 -7.86
C ARG A 244 6.68 26.93 -8.61
N GLY A 245 6.97 25.93 -9.45
CA GLY A 245 5.97 25.15 -10.17
C GLY A 245 5.32 24.03 -9.35
N TRP A 246 5.81 23.71 -8.15
CA TRP A 246 5.20 22.66 -7.32
C TRP A 246 4.02 23.20 -6.52
N ASN A 247 2.84 22.62 -6.75
CA ASN A 247 1.61 22.95 -6.03
C ASN A 247 1.54 22.30 -4.63
N LYS A 248 2.63 21.74 -4.09
CA LYS A 248 2.70 20.99 -2.83
C LYS A 248 1.85 19.71 -2.77
N ARG A 249 1.43 19.14 -3.90
CA ARG A 249 0.69 17.88 -3.94
C ARG A 249 1.55 16.79 -4.58
N LEU A 250 1.46 15.58 -4.05
CA LEU A 250 2.36 14.46 -4.40
C LEU A 250 1.55 13.24 -4.86
N ILE A 251 2.04 12.55 -5.90
CA ILE A 251 1.44 11.33 -6.43
C ILE A 251 2.46 10.18 -6.36
N ALA A 252 2.10 9.08 -5.70
CA ALA A 252 2.80 7.80 -5.76
C ALA A 252 2.25 6.95 -6.92
N ILE A 253 3.12 6.20 -7.61
CA ILE A 253 2.75 5.37 -8.78
C ILE A 253 3.14 3.91 -8.54
N GLU A 254 2.13 3.03 -8.43
CA GLU A 254 2.25 1.63 -8.01
C GLU A 254 2.26 0.61 -9.17
N GLY A 255 2.31 1.07 -10.43
CA GLY A 255 2.43 0.19 -11.59
C GLY A 255 1.33 -0.91 -11.71
N TYR A 256 1.72 -2.08 -12.21
CA TYR A 256 0.83 -3.22 -12.47
C TYR A 256 1.57 -4.58 -12.41
N GLY A 257 0.87 -5.68 -12.71
CA GLY A 257 1.44 -7.02 -12.82
C GLY A 257 1.50 -7.82 -11.51
N CYS A 258 2.34 -8.87 -11.50
CA CYS A 258 2.80 -9.64 -10.33
C CYS A 258 3.73 -10.79 -10.78
N PRO A 259 3.31 -11.69 -11.72
CA PRO A 259 4.12 -12.86 -12.05
C PRO A 259 5.44 -12.48 -12.70
N GLY A 260 6.53 -13.05 -12.21
CA GLY A 260 7.90 -12.70 -12.60
C GLY A 260 8.57 -11.65 -11.72
N GLY A 261 7.80 -10.91 -10.90
CA GLY A 261 8.30 -9.88 -9.98
C GLY A 261 8.90 -10.46 -8.70
N TRP A 262 10.00 -11.21 -8.85
CA TRP A 262 10.68 -11.94 -7.79
C TRP A 262 12.21 -11.77 -7.90
N TYR A 263 12.89 -11.55 -6.77
CA TYR A 263 14.36 -11.56 -6.64
C TYR A 263 15.11 -10.59 -7.55
N LEU A 264 14.53 -9.44 -7.89
CA LEU A 264 15.13 -8.46 -8.80
C LEU A 264 14.80 -7.01 -8.43
N GLN A 265 15.72 -6.11 -8.77
CA GLN A 265 15.57 -4.67 -8.57
C GLN A 265 14.55 -4.04 -9.53
N GLY A 266 14.46 -4.55 -10.77
CA GLY A 266 13.63 -3.99 -11.84
C GLY A 266 14.37 -2.93 -12.65
N ALA A 267 14.16 -2.94 -13.97
CA ALA A 267 14.76 -1.99 -14.92
C ALA A 267 13.78 -0.89 -15.38
N SER A 268 12.59 -0.80 -14.77
CA SER A 268 11.53 0.15 -15.13
C SER A 268 10.64 0.49 -13.94
N ILE A 269 10.40 1.79 -13.73
CA ILE A 269 9.47 2.32 -12.71
C ILE A 269 8.00 2.02 -13.02
N GLY A 270 7.13 2.21 -12.03
CA GLY A 270 5.69 2.26 -12.24
C GLY A 270 5.32 3.41 -13.17
N SER A 271 4.65 3.10 -14.28
CA SER A 271 4.09 4.08 -15.20
C SER A 271 2.83 3.51 -15.83
N LEU A 272 1.74 4.28 -15.75
CA LEU A 272 0.39 3.82 -16.04
C LEU A 272 -0.35 4.83 -16.92
N SER A 273 -0.69 4.43 -18.13
CA SER A 273 -1.74 5.09 -18.94
C SER A 273 -2.75 4.03 -19.35
N ILE A 274 -3.89 3.99 -18.65
CA ILE A 274 -4.92 2.97 -18.87
C ILE A 274 -6.32 3.55 -18.69
N ALA A 275 -7.25 3.15 -19.55
CA ALA A 275 -8.66 3.60 -19.53
C ALA A 275 -8.85 5.14 -19.50
N GLY A 276 -7.87 5.90 -20.02
CA GLY A 276 -7.84 7.37 -19.99
C GLY A 276 -7.24 7.99 -18.73
N LEU A 277 -6.86 7.20 -17.72
CA LEU A 277 -6.14 7.66 -16.54
C LEU A 277 -4.63 7.66 -16.84
N ASP A 278 -4.06 8.87 -16.95
CA ASP A 278 -2.61 9.09 -17.12
C ASP A 278 -1.94 9.38 -15.78
N PHE A 279 -1.07 8.45 -15.39
CA PHE A 279 -0.22 8.43 -14.21
C PHE A 279 1.13 7.80 -14.58
N ASN A 280 1.73 8.32 -15.65
CA ASN A 280 3.15 8.15 -15.90
C ASN A 280 3.95 9.18 -15.09
N LEU A 281 5.18 8.86 -14.67
CA LEU A 281 6.06 9.81 -13.97
C LEU A 281 6.19 11.15 -14.74
N LEU A 282 6.22 11.06 -16.07
CA LEU A 282 6.32 12.20 -16.98
C LEU A 282 4.97 12.60 -17.61
N SER A 283 3.85 12.41 -16.91
CA SER A 283 2.54 12.88 -17.40
C SER A 283 2.53 14.41 -17.55
N PRO A 284 2.33 14.95 -18.78
CA PRO A 284 2.20 16.39 -18.96
C PRO A 284 0.98 16.98 -18.25
N ALA A 285 -0.10 16.20 -18.09
CA ALA A 285 -1.30 16.65 -17.41
C ALA A 285 -1.06 16.83 -15.89
N ARG A 286 -0.39 15.86 -15.23
CA ARG A 286 -0.10 15.93 -13.79
C ARG A 286 0.97 16.97 -13.47
N LEU A 287 2.08 16.93 -14.20
CA LEU A 287 3.17 17.90 -14.02
C LEU A 287 2.70 19.31 -14.37
N GLY A 288 1.94 19.48 -15.46
CA GLY A 288 1.41 20.79 -15.86
C GLY A 288 0.44 21.41 -14.84
N ALA A 289 -0.36 20.58 -14.16
CA ALA A 289 -1.18 20.99 -13.02
C ALA A 289 -0.37 21.38 -11.77
N GLY A 290 0.95 21.12 -11.76
CA GLY A 290 1.89 21.44 -10.69
C GLY A 290 2.12 20.31 -9.69
N TYR A 291 1.57 19.11 -9.90
CA TYR A 291 1.85 17.97 -9.04
C TYR A 291 3.30 17.53 -9.17
N ALA A 292 3.89 17.09 -8.07
CA ALA A 292 5.07 16.23 -8.11
C ALA A 292 4.63 14.76 -8.15
N LEU A 293 5.44 13.91 -8.76
CA LEU A 293 5.21 12.47 -8.84
C LEU A 293 6.45 11.72 -8.38
N PHE A 294 6.27 10.56 -7.74
CA PHE A 294 7.36 9.63 -7.44
C PHE A 294 6.95 8.17 -7.68
N SER A 295 7.96 7.32 -7.91
CA SER A 295 7.81 5.88 -8.00
C SER A 295 9.15 5.21 -7.67
N ASN A 296 9.10 4.02 -7.08
CA ASN A 296 10.24 3.14 -6.89
C ASN A 296 10.03 1.87 -7.74
N THR A 297 11.08 1.27 -8.31
CA THR A 297 10.95 0.01 -9.05
C THR A 297 10.37 -1.12 -8.18
N LEU A 298 10.58 -1.09 -6.85
CA LEU A 298 9.97 -2.02 -5.89
C LEU A 298 8.50 -1.71 -5.55
N GLN A 299 7.98 -0.54 -5.92
CA GLN A 299 6.53 -0.29 -5.89
C GLN A 299 5.80 -0.95 -7.07
N HIS A 300 6.51 -1.33 -8.15
CA HIS A 300 5.89 -1.94 -9.34
C HIS A 300 5.80 -3.48 -9.21
N PRO A 301 4.60 -4.10 -9.22
CA PRO A 301 4.49 -5.54 -8.92
C PRO A 301 5.06 -6.52 -9.95
N SER A 302 5.21 -6.13 -11.22
CA SER A 302 6.02 -6.88 -12.20
C SER A 302 7.51 -7.00 -11.82
N ASN A 303 8.00 -6.17 -10.90
CA ASN A 303 9.34 -6.28 -10.32
C ASN A 303 9.32 -6.87 -8.89
N ASN A 304 8.34 -6.46 -8.08
CA ASN A 304 8.20 -6.85 -6.68
C ASN A 304 6.73 -7.09 -6.30
N CYS A 305 6.28 -8.35 -6.26
CA CYS A 305 4.94 -8.70 -5.81
C CYS A 305 4.85 -8.99 -4.28
N ASN A 306 5.71 -8.35 -3.46
CA ASN A 306 5.65 -8.35 -1.99
C ASN A 306 5.24 -6.95 -1.50
N SER A 307 4.00 -6.81 -1.00
CA SER A 307 3.47 -5.53 -0.52
C SER A 307 4.18 -4.97 0.70
N VAL A 308 4.81 -5.80 1.54
CA VAL A 308 5.57 -5.33 2.71
C VAL A 308 6.85 -4.62 2.28
N LEU A 309 7.61 -5.23 1.36
CA LEU A 309 8.79 -4.59 0.76
C LEU A 309 8.42 -3.37 -0.10
N SER A 310 7.30 -3.44 -0.82
CA SER A 310 6.79 -2.27 -1.56
C SER A 310 6.47 -1.10 -0.62
N GLY A 311 5.88 -1.37 0.55
CA GLY A 311 5.59 -0.35 1.56
C GLY A 311 6.82 0.28 2.21
N GLU A 312 7.86 -0.51 2.46
CA GLU A 312 9.18 -0.02 2.90
C GLU A 312 9.78 0.93 1.88
N ALA A 313 9.91 0.48 0.62
CA ALA A 313 10.40 1.28 -0.48
C ALA A 313 9.58 2.57 -0.69
N ALA A 314 8.25 2.50 -0.59
CA ALA A 314 7.36 3.67 -0.72
C ALA A 314 7.52 4.66 0.45
N MET A 315 7.65 4.17 1.69
CA MET A 315 7.90 4.97 2.88
C MET A 315 9.21 5.75 2.75
N MET A 316 10.32 5.06 2.48
CA MET A 316 11.65 5.67 2.34
C MET A 316 11.72 6.60 1.12
N SER A 317 10.99 6.29 0.04
CA SER A 317 10.89 7.17 -1.13
C SER A 317 10.11 8.46 -0.85
N LYS A 318 9.06 8.40 -0.01
CA LYS A 318 8.31 9.58 0.44
C LYS A 318 9.12 10.43 1.44
N GLU A 319 9.85 9.78 2.34
CA GLU A 319 10.79 10.41 3.29
C GLU A 319 11.79 11.30 2.54
N HIS A 320 12.59 10.70 1.65
CA HIS A 320 13.59 11.38 0.82
C HIS A 320 13.02 12.52 -0.02
N PHE A 321 11.79 12.35 -0.55
CA PHE A 321 11.07 13.43 -1.24
C PHE A 321 10.80 14.63 -0.31
N ILE A 322 10.36 14.38 0.93
CA ILE A 322 10.05 15.42 1.91
C ILE A 322 11.31 16.14 2.40
N GLU A 323 12.44 15.45 2.57
CA GLU A 323 13.71 16.09 2.92
C GLU A 323 14.25 16.97 1.79
N THR A 324 14.03 16.56 0.53
CA THR A 324 14.44 17.32 -0.66
C THR A 324 13.54 18.53 -0.94
N PHE A 325 12.21 18.38 -0.87
CA PHE A 325 11.23 19.37 -1.36
C PHE A 325 10.33 19.96 -0.28
N GLY A 326 10.21 19.32 0.88
CA GLY A 326 9.34 19.71 1.98
C GLY A 326 8.03 18.92 2.03
N VAL A 327 7.27 19.11 3.11
CA VAL A 327 6.04 18.34 3.38
C VAL A 327 4.94 18.70 2.37
N PRO A 328 4.32 17.72 1.69
CA PRO A 328 3.17 17.97 0.82
C PRO A 328 1.90 18.30 1.64
N VAL A 329 0.93 18.95 1.00
CA VAL A 329 -0.43 19.16 1.55
C VAL A 329 -1.18 17.83 1.65
N TYR A 330 -0.99 16.95 0.65
CA TYR A 330 -1.39 15.56 0.67
C TYR A 330 -0.55 14.75 -0.33
N THR A 331 -0.47 13.44 -0.08
CA THR A 331 0.08 12.42 -0.97
C THR A 331 -1.02 11.43 -1.36
N VAL A 332 -1.26 11.25 -2.64
CA VAL A 332 -2.21 10.23 -3.14
C VAL A 332 -1.48 9.12 -3.88
N SER A 333 -2.04 7.92 -3.90
CA SER A 333 -1.53 6.81 -4.72
C SER A 333 -2.44 6.49 -5.90
N TYR A 334 -1.85 6.04 -7.01
CA TYR A 334 -2.55 5.41 -8.11
C TYR A 334 -1.92 4.09 -8.56
N GLY A 335 -2.79 3.10 -8.82
CA GLY A 335 -2.40 1.85 -9.46
C GLY A 335 -3.55 1.08 -10.11
N CYS A 336 -3.19 0.21 -11.06
CA CYS A 336 -4.12 -0.71 -11.74
C CYS A 336 -3.63 -2.14 -11.59
N SER A 337 -4.55 -3.11 -11.42
CA SER A 337 -4.21 -4.54 -11.42
C SER A 337 -3.24 -4.86 -10.28
N GLY A 338 -1.96 -5.05 -10.55
CA GLY A 338 -0.93 -5.12 -9.52
C GLY A 338 -0.95 -3.91 -8.59
N GLY A 339 -0.90 -2.71 -9.16
CA GLY A 339 -0.82 -1.48 -8.38
C GLY A 339 -2.10 -1.12 -7.62
N SER A 340 -3.23 -1.80 -7.85
CA SER A 340 -4.43 -1.55 -7.03
C SER A 340 -4.20 -2.02 -5.59
N TYR A 341 -3.60 -3.21 -5.42
CA TYR A 341 -3.17 -3.69 -4.11
C TYR A 341 -1.84 -3.06 -3.67
N GLY A 342 -0.99 -2.65 -4.62
CA GLY A 342 0.13 -1.74 -4.34
C GLY A 342 -0.32 -0.42 -3.69
N SER A 343 -1.48 0.12 -4.07
CA SER A 343 -2.05 1.29 -3.39
C SER A 343 -2.79 0.92 -2.10
N SER A 344 -3.64 -0.11 -2.14
CA SER A 344 -4.55 -0.41 -1.04
C SER A 344 -3.90 -1.12 0.14
N GLN A 345 -3.01 -2.10 -0.08
CA GLN A 345 -2.31 -2.80 1.00
C GLN A 345 -1.33 -1.88 1.71
N LEU A 346 -0.61 -1.02 0.96
CA LEU A 346 0.29 -0.02 1.53
C LEU A 346 -0.46 1.02 2.37
N ALA A 347 -1.56 1.58 1.84
CA ALA A 347 -2.41 2.50 2.59
C ALA A 347 -3.02 1.86 3.85
N ASP A 348 -3.39 0.58 3.80
CA ASP A 348 -3.96 -0.14 4.94
C ASP A 348 -2.90 -0.41 6.01
N ALA A 349 -1.75 -0.96 5.62
CA ALA A 349 -0.67 -1.34 6.52
C ALA A 349 0.09 -0.13 7.09
N LEU A 350 0.20 0.99 6.37
CA LEU A 350 1.00 2.16 6.74
C LEU A 350 0.14 3.45 6.80
N PRO A 351 -0.76 3.61 7.80
CA PRO A 351 -1.61 4.78 7.92
C PRO A 351 -0.81 6.10 7.95
N GLY A 352 -1.09 7.00 7.00
CA GLY A 352 -0.34 8.25 6.80
C GLY A 352 0.70 8.21 5.67
N LEU A 353 0.98 7.04 5.10
CA LEU A 353 1.77 6.94 3.86
C LEU A 353 1.04 7.62 2.69
N PHE A 354 -0.26 7.36 2.53
CA PHE A 354 -1.14 8.03 1.58
C PHE A 354 -2.36 8.61 2.30
N ASP A 355 -2.77 9.81 1.88
CA ASP A 355 -3.93 10.53 2.40
C ASP A 355 -5.23 10.16 1.64
N GLY A 356 -5.10 9.48 0.50
CA GLY A 356 -6.19 8.95 -0.32
C GLY A 356 -5.65 8.08 -1.46
N ILE A 357 -6.47 7.16 -1.97
CA ILE A 357 -6.10 6.30 -3.10
C ILE A 357 -7.14 6.34 -4.22
N LEU A 358 -6.67 6.38 -5.48
CA LEU A 358 -7.47 6.11 -6.67
C LEU A 358 -6.95 4.79 -7.26
N ILE A 359 -7.83 3.81 -7.43
CA ILE A 359 -7.43 2.47 -7.92
C ILE A 359 -8.28 2.04 -9.10
N SER A 360 -7.73 1.16 -9.92
CA SER A 360 -8.51 0.52 -10.99
C SER A 360 -8.11 -0.93 -11.27
N CYS A 361 -8.89 -1.62 -12.11
CA CYS A 361 -8.64 -3.00 -12.50
C CYS A 361 -8.49 -3.91 -11.26
N THR A 362 -9.34 -3.68 -10.25
CA THR A 362 -8.96 -3.85 -8.85
C THR A 362 -8.84 -5.31 -8.43
N PHE A 363 -7.73 -5.62 -7.76
CA PHE A 363 -7.60 -6.76 -6.85
C PHE A 363 -7.40 -6.25 -5.41
N PRO A 364 -7.95 -6.94 -4.39
CA PRO A 364 -7.69 -6.59 -2.99
C PRO A 364 -6.25 -6.93 -2.58
N ASP A 365 -5.71 -8.06 -3.02
CA ASP A 365 -4.36 -8.55 -2.73
C ASP A 365 -3.95 -9.67 -3.72
N PRO A 366 -2.66 -10.08 -3.76
CA PRO A 366 -2.20 -11.21 -4.58
C PRO A 366 -2.82 -12.56 -4.20
N LEU A 367 -3.21 -12.76 -2.93
CA LEU A 367 -3.71 -14.03 -2.41
C LEU A 367 -5.12 -14.36 -2.91
N GLY A 368 -6.02 -13.38 -3.02
CA GLY A 368 -7.35 -13.55 -3.59
C GLY A 368 -7.29 -14.05 -5.03
N ILE A 369 -6.30 -13.59 -5.80
CA ILE A 369 -6.03 -14.06 -7.16
C ILE A 369 -5.43 -15.48 -7.12
N ALA A 370 -4.42 -15.70 -6.25
CA ALA A 370 -3.74 -16.98 -6.12
C ALA A 370 -4.70 -18.10 -5.71
N PHE A 371 -5.51 -17.90 -4.66
CA PHE A 371 -6.43 -18.89 -4.15
C PHE A 371 -7.58 -19.16 -5.12
N SER A 372 -8.18 -18.12 -5.69
CA SER A 372 -9.24 -18.30 -6.69
C SER A 372 -8.73 -19.03 -7.94
N GLY A 373 -7.47 -18.77 -8.33
CA GLY A 373 -6.79 -19.52 -9.40
C GLY A 373 -6.50 -20.97 -9.01
N SER A 374 -5.96 -21.22 -7.82
CA SER A 374 -5.69 -22.59 -7.32
C SER A 374 -6.96 -23.42 -7.19
N ASP A 375 -8.05 -22.86 -6.68
CA ASP A 375 -9.37 -23.51 -6.64
C ASP A 375 -9.90 -23.79 -8.06
N GLY A 376 -9.72 -22.83 -8.98
CA GLY A 376 -10.08 -23.01 -10.38
C GLY A 376 -9.28 -24.11 -11.07
N HIS A 377 -7.98 -24.18 -10.79
CA HIS A 377 -7.06 -25.14 -11.40
C HIS A 377 -7.29 -26.58 -10.90
N LEU A 378 -7.65 -26.77 -9.61
CA LEU A 378 -8.18 -28.05 -9.12
C LEU A 378 -9.44 -28.47 -9.86
N LEU A 379 -10.40 -27.55 -10.05
CA LEU A 379 -11.63 -27.84 -10.78
C LEU A 379 -11.34 -28.23 -12.25
N THR A 380 -10.43 -27.54 -12.93
CA THR A 380 -10.07 -27.90 -14.30
C THR A 380 -9.36 -29.25 -14.39
N HIS A 381 -8.50 -29.58 -13.42
CA HIS A 381 -7.88 -30.90 -13.35
C HIS A 381 -8.94 -32.00 -13.16
N TYR A 382 -9.88 -31.80 -12.23
CA TYR A 382 -10.98 -32.73 -12.02
C TYR A 382 -11.80 -32.92 -13.30
N PHE A 383 -12.20 -31.84 -13.99
CA PHE A 383 -13.02 -31.92 -15.20
C PHE A 383 -12.28 -32.43 -16.46
N ASN A 384 -10.95 -32.43 -16.49
CA ASN A 384 -10.18 -32.85 -17.67
C ASN A 384 -9.46 -34.21 -17.49
N ALA A 385 -9.06 -34.55 -16.26
CA ALA A 385 -8.27 -35.73 -15.96
C ALA A 385 -8.99 -36.74 -15.04
N THR A 386 -9.69 -36.27 -14.00
CA THR A 386 -10.34 -37.15 -13.02
C THR A 386 -11.70 -37.69 -13.48
N ASP A 387 -12.53 -36.83 -14.07
CA ASP A 387 -13.91 -37.13 -14.48
C ASP A 387 -14.31 -36.40 -15.80
N PRO A 388 -13.62 -36.69 -16.92
CA PRO A 388 -13.79 -35.97 -18.19
C PRO A 388 -15.15 -36.15 -18.87
N ALA A 389 -15.96 -37.11 -18.43
CA ALA A 389 -17.30 -37.36 -18.96
C ALA A 389 -18.44 -36.98 -18.00
N GLY A 390 -18.15 -36.72 -16.72
CA GLY A 390 -19.17 -36.52 -15.69
C GLY A 390 -19.86 -35.16 -15.70
N PHE A 391 -19.30 -34.14 -16.35
CA PHE A 391 -19.80 -32.76 -16.31
C PHE A 391 -19.83 -32.10 -17.69
N SER A 392 -21.01 -31.65 -18.13
CA SER A 392 -21.13 -30.77 -19.30
C SER A 392 -20.54 -29.38 -19.03
N VAL A 393 -20.13 -28.65 -20.08
CA VAL A 393 -19.55 -27.29 -19.95
C VAL A 393 -20.44 -26.36 -19.12
N THR A 394 -21.76 -26.38 -19.31
CA THR A 394 -22.71 -25.58 -18.52
C THR A 394 -22.66 -25.91 -17.03
N GLN A 395 -22.41 -27.17 -16.67
CA GLN A 395 -22.27 -27.61 -15.28
C GLN A 395 -20.90 -27.23 -14.71
N GLN A 396 -19.82 -27.32 -15.50
CA GLN A 396 -18.49 -26.84 -15.09
C GLN A 396 -18.51 -25.34 -14.77
N VAL A 397 -19.17 -24.54 -15.62
CA VAL A 397 -19.39 -23.10 -15.40
C VAL A 397 -20.24 -22.84 -14.14
N ALA A 398 -21.32 -23.61 -13.93
CA ALA A 398 -22.13 -23.50 -12.71
C ALA A 398 -21.35 -23.83 -11.43
N VAL A 399 -20.46 -24.81 -11.47
CA VAL A 399 -19.59 -25.19 -10.34
C VAL A 399 -18.48 -24.16 -10.08
N SER A 400 -17.92 -23.55 -11.12
CA SER A 400 -16.85 -22.56 -10.98
C SER A 400 -17.36 -21.18 -10.56
N GLY A 401 -18.59 -20.81 -10.95
CA GLY A 401 -19.24 -19.54 -10.61
C GLY A 401 -18.94 -18.40 -11.58
N TYR A 402 -17.95 -18.56 -12.46
CA TYR A 402 -17.60 -17.59 -13.49
C TYR A 402 -18.71 -17.47 -14.57
N LYS A 403 -18.63 -16.42 -15.39
CA LYS A 403 -19.60 -16.17 -16.48
C LYS A 403 -19.67 -17.28 -17.52
N GLY A 404 -18.54 -17.91 -17.81
CA GLY A 404 -18.39 -18.89 -18.89
C GLY A 404 -17.05 -19.62 -18.81
N LEU A 405 -16.85 -20.59 -19.70
CA LEU A 405 -15.67 -21.46 -19.68
C LEU A 405 -14.36 -20.68 -19.87
N GLN A 406 -14.32 -19.68 -20.75
CA GLN A 406 -13.13 -18.87 -21.00
C GLN A 406 -12.65 -18.16 -19.72
N ALA A 407 -13.53 -17.39 -19.07
CA ALA A 407 -13.25 -16.78 -17.77
C ALA A 407 -12.82 -17.83 -16.72
N PHE A 408 -13.46 -18.99 -16.65
CA PHE A 408 -13.05 -20.05 -15.72
C PHE A 408 -11.61 -20.57 -15.99
N ILE A 409 -11.24 -20.82 -17.26
CA ILE A 409 -9.89 -21.24 -17.63
C ILE A 409 -8.85 -20.14 -17.39
N ASP A 410 -9.17 -18.89 -17.73
CA ASP A 410 -8.28 -17.75 -17.50
C ASP A 410 -8.04 -17.51 -16.01
N ALA A 411 -9.06 -17.67 -15.16
CA ALA A 411 -8.91 -17.66 -13.71
C ALA A 411 -8.01 -18.79 -13.23
N ALA A 412 -8.25 -20.02 -13.69
CA ALA A 412 -7.46 -21.20 -13.32
C ALA A 412 -5.97 -21.04 -13.70
N ASN A 413 -5.68 -20.43 -14.85
CA ASN A 413 -4.31 -20.12 -15.29
C ASN A 413 -3.56 -19.17 -14.33
N GLN A 414 -4.25 -18.37 -13.52
CA GLN A 414 -3.61 -17.51 -12.52
C GLN A 414 -2.96 -18.27 -11.36
N SER A 415 -3.22 -19.58 -11.22
CA SER A 415 -2.52 -20.45 -10.27
C SER A 415 -1.02 -20.60 -10.57
N GLY A 416 -0.55 -20.31 -11.80
CA GLY A 416 0.87 -20.39 -12.19
C GLY A 416 1.83 -19.54 -11.33
N ARG A 417 1.29 -18.57 -10.57
CA ARG A 417 2.02 -17.78 -9.55
C ARG A 417 2.30 -18.53 -8.24
N THR A 418 1.76 -19.74 -8.08
CA THR A 418 1.92 -20.61 -6.90
C THR A 418 2.79 -21.83 -7.17
N ASP A 419 3.06 -22.11 -8.45
CA ASP A 419 3.75 -23.30 -8.94
C ASP A 419 5.23 -23.01 -9.23
N PRO A 420 6.16 -23.61 -8.47
CA PRO A 420 7.58 -23.36 -8.61
C PRO A 420 8.23 -24.19 -9.72
N VAL A 421 7.56 -25.21 -10.27
CA VAL A 421 8.19 -26.23 -11.13
C VAL A 421 8.16 -25.78 -12.59
N PRO A 422 9.30 -25.64 -13.27
CA PRO A 422 9.34 -25.19 -14.65
C PRO A 422 8.83 -26.26 -15.62
N GLY A 423 8.12 -25.81 -16.67
CA GLY A 423 7.80 -26.65 -17.82
C GLY A 423 6.62 -27.59 -17.64
N ARG A 424 5.71 -27.33 -16.68
CA ARG A 424 4.44 -28.08 -16.60
C ARG A 424 3.61 -27.88 -17.87
N VAL A 425 3.06 -28.98 -18.37
CA VAL A 425 2.00 -29.00 -19.38
C VAL A 425 0.73 -29.43 -18.67
N ASP A 426 -0.27 -28.55 -18.68
CA ASP A 426 -1.59 -28.77 -18.06
C ASP A 426 -2.66 -28.12 -18.98
N ILE A 427 -3.64 -27.42 -18.42
CA ILE A 427 -4.68 -26.70 -19.18
C ILE A 427 -4.11 -25.69 -20.20
N PRO A 428 -4.83 -25.41 -21.29
CA PRO A 428 -4.38 -24.45 -22.31
C PRO A 428 -4.05 -23.06 -21.73
N GLY A 429 -2.85 -22.58 -22.05
CA GLY A 429 -2.34 -21.29 -21.57
C GLY A 429 -1.62 -21.33 -20.21
N TYR A 430 -1.62 -22.48 -19.52
CA TYR A 430 -0.96 -22.59 -18.21
C TYR A 430 0.54 -22.34 -18.31
N THR A 431 1.05 -21.45 -17.44
CA THR A 431 2.47 -21.12 -17.36
C THR A 431 2.94 -21.25 -15.93
N SER A 432 3.74 -22.27 -15.67
CA SER A 432 4.37 -22.58 -14.38
C SER A 432 5.75 -21.91 -14.26
N ALA A 433 6.20 -21.71 -13.02
CA ALA A 433 7.49 -21.09 -12.69
C ALA A 433 7.79 -19.79 -13.47
N VAL A 434 6.88 -18.81 -13.40
CA VAL A 434 7.01 -17.56 -14.17
C VAL A 434 8.18 -16.72 -13.66
N TRP A 435 9.24 -16.63 -14.46
CA TRP A 435 10.48 -15.89 -14.17
C TRP A 435 10.65 -14.68 -15.10
N ASN A 436 11.09 -13.55 -14.55
CA ASN A 436 11.73 -12.52 -15.34
C ASN A 436 13.05 -13.06 -15.94
N PRO A 437 13.35 -12.83 -17.24
CA PRO A 437 14.61 -13.25 -17.86
C PRO A 437 15.88 -12.81 -17.13
N ALA A 438 15.84 -11.68 -16.42
CA ALA A 438 16.98 -11.15 -15.65
C ALA A 438 17.46 -12.09 -14.52
N VAL A 439 16.59 -12.95 -13.96
CA VAL A 439 16.99 -13.89 -12.92
C VAL A 439 17.78 -15.05 -13.55
N PRO A 440 19.08 -15.26 -13.24
CA PRO A 440 19.91 -16.27 -13.88
C PRO A 440 19.35 -17.69 -13.74
N VAL A 441 19.35 -18.47 -14.82
CA VAL A 441 18.81 -19.84 -14.85
C VAL A 441 19.43 -20.74 -13.77
N ALA A 442 20.72 -20.59 -13.50
CA ALA A 442 21.44 -21.35 -12.46
C ALA A 442 20.94 -21.12 -11.02
N LEU A 443 20.20 -20.04 -10.76
CA LEU A 443 19.60 -19.77 -9.44
C LEU A 443 18.16 -20.29 -9.32
N ARG A 444 17.51 -20.65 -10.42
CA ARG A 444 16.09 -21.01 -10.45
C ARG A 444 15.88 -22.44 -9.95
N TYR A 445 14.83 -22.63 -9.14
CA TYR A 445 14.41 -23.94 -8.65
C TYR A 445 14.11 -24.91 -9.80
N ASN A 446 14.55 -26.14 -9.63
CA ASN A 446 14.09 -27.29 -10.40
C ASN A 446 14.16 -28.52 -9.48
N PRO A 447 13.07 -29.29 -9.31
CA PRO A 447 13.04 -30.40 -8.34
C PRO A 447 14.08 -31.50 -8.62
N THR A 448 14.56 -31.62 -9.87
CA THR A 448 15.54 -32.63 -10.29
C THR A 448 16.97 -32.07 -10.37
N THR A 449 17.15 -30.89 -10.97
CA THR A 449 18.49 -30.34 -11.30
C THR A 449 18.98 -29.23 -10.39
N ASN A 450 18.07 -28.58 -9.63
CA ASN A 450 18.42 -27.54 -8.66
C ASN A 450 17.40 -27.47 -7.51
N PRO A 451 17.33 -28.50 -6.65
CA PRO A 451 16.31 -28.61 -5.61
C PRO A 451 16.48 -27.59 -4.45
N GLY A 452 17.63 -26.89 -4.39
CA GLY A 452 17.86 -25.77 -3.46
C GLY A 452 17.68 -24.39 -4.08
N GLY A 453 17.22 -24.29 -5.34
CA GLY A 453 17.08 -23.02 -6.06
C GLY A 453 15.96 -22.12 -5.55
N LEU A 454 16.01 -20.86 -5.97
CA LEU A 454 14.97 -19.84 -5.70
C LEU A 454 13.64 -20.24 -6.35
N ARG A 455 12.52 -20.01 -5.67
CA ARG A 455 11.18 -20.40 -6.14
C ARG A 455 10.34 -19.16 -6.53
N PRO A 456 9.76 -19.09 -7.73
CA PRO A 456 9.12 -17.88 -8.27
C PRO A 456 7.63 -17.80 -7.88
N THR A 457 7.33 -17.89 -6.58
CA THR A 457 5.93 -17.96 -6.10
C THR A 457 5.56 -16.78 -5.21
N VAL A 458 4.25 -16.47 -5.17
CA VAL A 458 3.65 -15.51 -4.22
C VAL A 458 3.91 -15.87 -2.74
N TYR A 459 4.37 -17.08 -2.44
CA TYR A 459 4.73 -17.51 -1.08
C TYR A 459 6.24 -17.36 -0.82
N ASP A 460 7.06 -17.80 -1.75
CA ASP A 460 8.53 -17.86 -1.59
C ASP A 460 9.23 -16.50 -1.70
N TRP A 461 8.56 -15.51 -2.29
CA TRP A 461 9.07 -14.13 -2.36
C TRP A 461 8.94 -13.37 -1.02
N PRO A 462 7.76 -13.28 -0.38
CA PRO A 462 7.63 -12.77 1.00
C PRO A 462 7.85 -13.87 2.07
N ARG A 463 8.80 -14.80 1.86
CA ARG A 463 9.04 -15.94 2.79
C ARG A 463 9.49 -15.50 4.19
N ASN A 464 10.11 -14.34 4.30
CA ASN A 464 10.48 -13.71 5.57
C ASN A 464 9.25 -13.30 6.39
N ILE A 465 8.11 -13.04 5.73
CA ILE A 465 6.81 -12.75 6.35
C ILE A 465 6.03 -14.03 6.65
N TYR A 466 5.84 -14.91 5.66
CA TYR A 466 5.11 -16.17 5.87
C TYR A 466 5.84 -17.14 6.81
N GLY A 467 7.14 -16.99 6.99
CA GLY A 467 8.01 -17.94 7.67
C GLY A 467 8.47 -19.07 6.74
N VAL A 468 9.49 -19.79 7.18
CA VAL A 468 10.21 -20.79 6.38
C VAL A 468 10.02 -22.18 6.98
N ASN A 469 9.78 -23.19 6.13
CA ASN A 469 9.78 -24.58 6.53
C ASN A 469 11.23 -25.02 6.86
N PRO A 470 11.53 -25.48 8.09
CA PRO A 470 12.90 -25.78 8.50
C PRO A 470 13.50 -27.05 7.85
N ILE A 471 12.68 -27.86 7.17
CA ILE A 471 13.13 -29.07 6.48
C ILE A 471 13.50 -28.76 5.02
N THR A 472 12.71 -27.92 4.33
CA THR A 472 12.89 -27.64 2.89
C THR A 472 13.55 -26.30 2.59
N GLY A 473 13.51 -25.33 3.51
CA GLY A 473 13.94 -23.95 3.26
C GLY A 473 12.96 -23.11 2.43
N PHE A 474 11.80 -23.66 2.05
CA PHE A 474 10.76 -22.96 1.28
C PHE A 474 9.77 -22.24 2.19
N ALA A 475 8.95 -21.34 1.63
CA ALA A 475 7.94 -20.64 2.41
C ALA A 475 6.87 -21.59 3.00
N LEU A 476 6.42 -21.26 4.21
CA LEU A 476 5.14 -21.75 4.71
C LEU A 476 4.00 -21.15 3.87
N ARG A 477 2.92 -21.90 3.67
CA ARG A 477 1.85 -21.51 2.72
C ARG A 477 0.50 -21.37 3.43
N PRO A 478 -0.22 -20.26 3.22
CA PRO A 478 -1.53 -20.05 3.82
C PRO A 478 -2.68 -20.78 3.10
N PHE A 479 -2.50 -21.30 1.87
CA PHE A 479 -3.59 -21.93 1.11
C PHE A 479 -4.21 -23.13 1.84
N ASP A 480 -5.54 -23.12 1.98
CA ASP A 480 -6.34 -24.16 2.61
C ASP A 480 -7.58 -24.47 1.74
N ASN A 481 -7.93 -25.75 1.57
CA ASN A 481 -9.20 -26.18 0.98
C ASN A 481 -9.91 -27.31 1.76
N VAL A 482 -9.59 -27.47 3.05
CA VAL A 482 -10.28 -28.43 3.93
C VAL A 482 -11.70 -27.93 4.22
N GLY A 483 -12.70 -28.81 4.07
CA GLY A 483 -14.11 -28.46 4.31
C GLY A 483 -14.79 -27.64 3.21
N VAL A 484 -14.07 -27.19 2.18
CA VAL A 484 -14.63 -26.43 1.05
C VAL A 484 -15.49 -27.33 0.17
N GLN A 485 -16.75 -26.95 -0.02
CA GLN A 485 -17.75 -27.72 -0.76
C GLN A 485 -17.91 -27.20 -2.19
N TYR A 486 -17.02 -27.59 -3.10
CA TYR A 486 -17.06 -27.13 -4.48
C TYR A 486 -18.39 -27.53 -5.16
N GLY A 487 -19.02 -26.59 -5.86
CA GLY A 487 -20.30 -26.80 -6.53
C GLY A 487 -21.55 -26.77 -5.65
N LEU A 488 -21.47 -26.38 -4.36
CA LEU A 488 -22.62 -26.39 -3.43
C LEU A 488 -23.82 -25.60 -3.95
N ALA A 489 -23.63 -24.36 -4.43
CA ALA A 489 -24.72 -23.56 -4.97
C ALA A 489 -25.29 -24.16 -6.29
N ALA A 490 -24.47 -24.83 -7.10
CA ALA A 490 -24.91 -25.53 -8.31
C ALA A 490 -25.76 -26.77 -7.97
N LEU A 491 -25.41 -27.51 -6.91
CA LEU A 491 -26.21 -28.60 -6.37
C LEU A 491 -27.56 -28.09 -5.85
N ASN A 492 -27.52 -27.05 -5.01
CA ASN A 492 -28.71 -26.44 -4.40
C ASN A 492 -29.64 -25.73 -5.41
N ALA A 493 -29.14 -25.45 -6.63
CA ALA A 493 -29.91 -24.95 -7.77
C ALA A 493 -30.34 -26.08 -8.76
N GLY A 494 -30.06 -27.34 -8.46
CA GLY A 494 -30.39 -28.49 -9.32
C GLY A 494 -29.61 -28.58 -10.63
N GLN A 495 -28.51 -27.84 -10.76
CA GLN A 495 -27.68 -27.82 -11.98
C GLN A 495 -26.74 -29.03 -12.05
N ILE A 496 -26.35 -29.58 -10.90
CA ILE A 496 -25.62 -30.84 -10.78
C ILE A 496 -26.37 -31.80 -9.83
N THR A 497 -26.17 -33.09 -10.03
CA THR A 497 -26.77 -34.15 -9.21
C THR A 497 -26.04 -34.35 -7.87
N PRO A 498 -26.69 -34.95 -6.86
CA PRO A 498 -26.02 -35.40 -5.63
C PRO A 498 -24.79 -36.27 -5.90
N THR A 499 -24.88 -37.22 -6.85
CA THR A 499 -23.75 -38.07 -7.28
C THR A 499 -22.58 -37.25 -7.82
N GLN A 500 -22.83 -36.29 -8.71
CA GLN A 500 -21.79 -35.39 -9.25
C GLN A 500 -21.12 -34.59 -8.13
N PHE A 501 -21.91 -34.01 -7.22
CA PHE A 501 -21.38 -33.23 -6.09
C PHE A 501 -20.52 -34.07 -5.14
N LEU A 502 -20.91 -35.31 -4.86
CA LEU A 502 -20.16 -36.25 -4.02
C LEU A 502 -18.88 -36.72 -4.71
N ASN A 503 -18.94 -37.10 -5.99
CA ASN A 503 -17.76 -37.48 -6.78
C ASN A 503 -16.73 -36.34 -6.82
N LEU A 504 -17.18 -35.12 -7.14
CA LEU A 504 -16.35 -33.93 -7.15
C LEU A 504 -15.64 -33.74 -5.81
N ASN A 505 -16.38 -33.68 -4.71
CA ASN A 505 -15.77 -33.35 -3.42
C ASN A 505 -14.93 -34.48 -2.80
N GLU A 506 -15.13 -35.73 -3.22
CA GLU A 506 -14.30 -36.88 -2.84
C GLU A 506 -12.95 -36.92 -3.58
N PHE A 507 -12.92 -36.55 -4.88
CA PHE A 507 -11.75 -36.73 -5.73
C PHE A 507 -11.08 -35.43 -6.23
N ILE A 508 -11.51 -34.25 -5.76
CA ILE A 508 -10.90 -32.95 -6.10
C ILE A 508 -9.47 -32.76 -5.56
N GLY A 509 -9.15 -33.38 -4.42
CA GLY A 509 -7.81 -33.35 -3.83
C GLY A 509 -7.29 -31.96 -3.42
N GLY A 510 -5.99 -31.74 -3.64
CA GLY A 510 -5.23 -30.56 -3.26
C GLY A 510 -3.84 -30.54 -3.89
N TYR A 511 -2.92 -29.78 -3.30
CA TYR A 511 -1.56 -29.55 -3.80
C TYR A 511 -0.47 -29.86 -2.77
N ASP A 512 0.60 -30.54 -3.20
CA ASP A 512 1.84 -30.62 -2.42
C ASP A 512 2.64 -29.30 -2.47
N GLN A 513 3.86 -29.28 -1.89
CA GLN A 513 4.71 -28.09 -1.86
C GLN A 513 5.16 -27.59 -3.24
N ASP A 514 5.19 -28.46 -4.24
CA ASP A 514 5.61 -28.14 -5.61
C ASP A 514 4.43 -27.93 -6.54
N ALA A 515 3.21 -27.83 -6.00
CA ALA A 515 1.96 -27.73 -6.76
C ALA A 515 1.63 -28.96 -7.62
N ASN A 516 2.15 -30.14 -7.27
CA ASN A 516 1.62 -31.39 -7.83
C ASN A 516 0.23 -31.66 -7.21
N TYR A 517 -0.71 -32.13 -8.05
CA TYR A 517 -1.99 -32.64 -7.57
C TYR A 517 -1.78 -33.84 -6.64
N VAL A 518 -2.44 -33.80 -5.48
CA VAL A 518 -2.45 -34.89 -4.50
C VAL A 518 -3.88 -35.24 -4.10
N PRO A 519 -4.19 -36.51 -3.77
CA PRO A 519 -5.55 -36.92 -3.38
C PRO A 519 -6.08 -36.24 -2.11
N ASN A 520 -5.19 -35.74 -1.25
CA ASN A 520 -5.55 -35.09 0.00
C ASN A 520 -5.72 -33.58 -0.16
N ARG A 521 -6.72 -33.01 0.52
CA ARG A 521 -6.91 -31.56 0.64
C ARG A 521 -5.76 -30.91 1.41
N VAL A 522 -5.46 -29.66 1.09
CA VAL A 522 -4.39 -28.86 1.72
C VAL A 522 -4.91 -28.19 2.97
N ALA A 523 -4.22 -28.38 4.09
CA ALA A 523 -4.37 -27.56 5.27
C ALA A 523 -3.34 -26.41 5.25
N GLY A 524 -3.80 -25.18 5.35
CA GLY A 524 -2.95 -23.99 5.39
C GLY A 524 -2.21 -23.86 6.71
N ASP A 525 -0.97 -23.36 6.68
CA ASP A 525 -0.17 -23.15 7.88
C ASP A 525 -0.76 -22.03 8.75
N LEU A 526 -1.07 -22.34 10.01
CA LEU A 526 -1.78 -21.43 10.91
C LEU A 526 -0.96 -20.18 11.29
N GLY A 527 0.37 -20.26 11.25
CA GLY A 527 1.25 -19.12 11.48
C GLY A 527 1.41 -18.26 10.23
N ALA A 528 1.52 -18.88 9.05
CA ALA A 528 1.52 -18.17 7.77
C ALA A 528 0.19 -17.44 7.51
N ILE A 529 -0.95 -18.03 7.92
CA ILE A 529 -2.28 -17.39 7.84
C ILE A 529 -2.33 -16.13 8.71
N ALA A 530 -1.89 -16.20 9.98
CA ALA A 530 -1.87 -15.04 10.87
C ALA A 530 -0.96 -13.93 10.31
N ARG A 531 0.30 -14.25 9.98
CA ARG A 531 1.26 -13.28 9.43
C ARG A 531 0.85 -12.72 8.07
N ALA A 532 0.09 -13.47 7.27
CA ALA A 532 -0.51 -12.95 6.03
C ALA A 532 -1.41 -11.74 6.30
N GLN A 533 -2.21 -11.82 7.35
CA GLN A 533 -3.17 -10.78 7.72
C GLN A 533 -2.47 -9.66 8.48
N GLU A 534 -1.71 -10.00 9.53
CA GLU A 534 -1.01 -9.05 10.40
C GLU A 534 -0.03 -8.18 9.60
N GLY A 535 0.75 -8.77 8.71
CA GLY A 535 1.66 -8.06 7.80
C GLY A 535 1.01 -7.45 6.56
N GLY A 536 -0.31 -7.55 6.39
CA GLY A 536 -1.03 -6.93 5.27
C GLY A 536 -0.81 -7.58 3.89
N LEU A 537 -0.26 -8.79 3.81
CA LEU A 537 -0.17 -9.58 2.56
C LEU A 537 -1.55 -10.08 2.08
N GLN A 538 -2.50 -10.23 3.00
CA GLN A 538 -3.93 -10.19 2.75
C GLN A 538 -4.47 -8.83 3.19
N LEU A 539 -5.26 -8.16 2.34
CA LEU A 539 -5.84 -6.85 2.68
C LEU A 539 -6.87 -6.97 3.82
N GLY A 540 -6.67 -6.27 4.94
CA GLY A 540 -7.60 -6.26 6.07
C GLY A 540 -8.74 -5.25 5.91
N GLY A 541 -8.41 -4.03 5.48
CA GLY A 541 -9.29 -2.87 5.42
C GLY A 541 -9.50 -2.16 6.76
N ASN A 542 -8.87 -2.64 7.84
CA ASN A 542 -9.00 -2.13 9.21
C ASN A 542 -7.90 -1.16 9.64
N GLY A 543 -6.93 -0.88 8.76
CA GLY A 543 -5.84 0.05 9.00
C GLY A 543 -6.13 1.42 8.38
N GLY A 544 -5.19 1.98 7.63
CA GLY A 544 -5.32 3.34 7.08
C GLY A 544 -6.48 3.51 6.09
N LEU A 545 -6.90 2.43 5.42
CA LEU A 545 -8.10 2.45 4.56
C LEU A 545 -9.39 2.76 5.33
N ALA A 546 -9.43 2.55 6.65
CA ALA A 546 -10.58 2.94 7.46
C ALA A 546 -10.78 4.47 7.51
N SER A 547 -9.76 5.26 7.15
CA SER A 547 -9.71 6.70 7.45
C SER A 547 -9.39 7.62 6.28
N ILE A 548 -9.20 7.11 5.05
CA ILE A 548 -8.88 7.90 3.85
C ILE A 548 -9.90 7.69 2.73
N PRO A 549 -10.01 8.60 1.73
CA PRO A 549 -10.78 8.35 0.52
C PRO A 549 -10.25 7.15 -0.27
N VAL A 550 -11.16 6.24 -0.63
CA VAL A 550 -10.91 5.13 -1.56
C VAL A 550 -11.78 5.33 -2.79
N PHE A 551 -11.16 5.65 -3.93
CA PHE A 551 -11.84 5.88 -5.20
C PHE A 551 -11.53 4.74 -6.18
N ASP A 552 -12.42 3.76 -6.22
CA ASP A 552 -12.29 2.55 -7.04
C ASP A 552 -13.05 2.71 -8.35
N VAL A 553 -12.40 2.43 -9.48
CA VAL A 553 -13.03 2.43 -10.81
C VAL A 553 -12.74 1.13 -11.54
N SER A 554 -13.67 0.58 -12.33
CA SER A 554 -13.41 -0.69 -13.06
C SER A 554 -12.09 -0.64 -13.84
N GLY A 555 -11.87 0.42 -14.63
CA GLY A 555 -10.73 0.55 -15.55
C GLY A 555 -10.86 -0.41 -16.74
N ILE A 556 -10.89 -1.72 -16.44
CA ILE A 556 -11.20 -2.82 -17.34
C ILE A 556 -12.47 -3.51 -16.81
N TYR A 557 -13.38 -3.89 -17.71
CA TYR A 557 -14.44 -4.86 -17.41
C TYR A 557 -14.26 -6.06 -18.35
N ASN A 558 -13.98 -7.25 -17.79
CA ASN A 558 -13.67 -8.44 -18.55
C ASN A 558 -14.20 -9.75 -17.94
N ASP A 559 -15.42 -9.73 -17.36
CA ASP A 559 -16.09 -10.95 -16.87
C ASP A 559 -16.32 -12.05 -17.94
N ASP A 560 -16.09 -11.78 -19.22
CA ASP A 560 -16.09 -12.77 -20.32
C ASP A 560 -14.78 -13.59 -20.45
N GLY A 561 -13.64 -13.08 -19.98
CA GLY A 561 -12.30 -13.66 -20.18
C GLY A 561 -11.17 -12.70 -19.82
N GLY A 562 -9.94 -13.20 -19.66
CA GLY A 562 -8.94 -12.53 -18.83
C GLY A 562 -9.27 -12.76 -17.34
N TYR A 563 -8.82 -11.89 -16.43
CA TYR A 563 -8.90 -12.17 -14.98
C TYR A 563 -9.21 -10.97 -14.06
N HIS A 564 -9.69 -9.83 -14.59
CA HIS A 564 -10.02 -8.61 -13.82
C HIS A 564 -11.52 -8.54 -13.50
N TYR A 565 -12.05 -9.62 -12.91
CA TYR A 565 -13.46 -9.79 -12.64
C TYR A 565 -14.01 -8.77 -11.65
N GLN A 566 -15.27 -8.34 -11.83
CA GLN A 566 -15.84 -7.32 -10.96
C GLN A 566 -16.00 -7.76 -9.50
N TRP A 567 -15.99 -9.05 -9.18
CA TRP A 567 -16.10 -9.51 -7.78
C TRP A 567 -14.96 -9.03 -6.88
N PHE A 568 -13.76 -8.78 -7.41
CA PHE A 568 -12.62 -8.30 -6.63
C PHE A 568 -12.84 -6.88 -6.07
N HIS A 569 -13.51 -6.01 -6.84
CA HIS A 569 -13.93 -4.67 -6.40
C HIS A 569 -14.88 -4.77 -5.18
N PHE A 570 -15.86 -5.67 -5.25
CA PHE A 570 -16.78 -5.94 -4.13
C PHE A 570 -16.05 -6.61 -2.95
N ALA A 571 -15.08 -7.49 -3.19
CA ALA A 571 -14.32 -8.14 -2.14
C ALA A 571 -13.53 -7.14 -1.30
N MET A 572 -12.87 -6.15 -1.93
CA MET A 572 -12.18 -5.07 -1.22
C MET A 572 -13.13 -4.24 -0.37
N ARG A 573 -14.26 -3.82 -0.95
CA ARG A 573 -15.30 -3.06 -0.25
C ARG A 573 -15.90 -3.81 0.94
N ASP A 574 -16.19 -5.10 0.79
CA ASP A 574 -16.79 -5.91 1.84
C ASP A 574 -15.82 -6.15 3.00
N ARG A 575 -14.51 -6.28 2.74
CA ARG A 575 -13.47 -6.31 3.79
C ARG A 575 -13.45 -5.03 4.61
N MET A 576 -13.43 -3.87 3.94
CA MET A 576 -13.53 -2.57 4.62
C MET A 576 -14.83 -2.45 5.44
N ALA A 577 -15.97 -2.91 4.89
CA ALA A 577 -17.24 -2.86 5.61
C ALA A 577 -17.28 -3.80 6.83
N GLN A 578 -16.71 -5.01 6.73
CA GLN A 578 -16.57 -5.95 7.84
C GLN A 578 -15.66 -5.42 8.94
N ALA A 579 -14.53 -4.82 8.57
CA ALA A 579 -13.57 -4.22 9.49
C ALA A 579 -14.13 -3.01 10.25
N ASN A 580 -14.85 -2.13 9.53
CA ASN A 580 -15.14 -0.77 10.00
C ASN A 580 -16.62 -0.51 10.30
N GLY A 581 -17.50 -1.49 10.09
CA GLY A 581 -18.96 -1.39 10.21
C GLY A 581 -19.65 -0.76 8.99
N ASN A 582 -18.90 -0.05 8.13
CA ASN A 582 -19.34 0.47 6.84
C ASN A 582 -18.13 0.71 5.93
N ALA A 583 -18.39 1.08 4.67
CA ALA A 583 -17.36 1.52 3.72
C ALA A 583 -17.73 2.89 3.14
N ASP A 584 -18.19 3.82 4.00
CA ASP A 584 -18.76 5.10 3.59
C ASP A 584 -17.72 6.06 3.01
N ASN A 585 -16.43 5.77 3.22
CA ASN A 585 -15.27 6.42 2.58
C ASN A 585 -14.80 5.72 1.28
N HIS A 586 -15.54 4.73 0.76
CA HIS A 586 -15.21 4.04 -0.50
C HIS A 586 -16.26 4.33 -1.58
N VAL A 587 -15.84 4.89 -2.71
CA VAL A 587 -16.64 5.08 -3.93
C VAL A 587 -16.29 4.02 -4.95
N MET A 588 -17.26 3.51 -5.69
CA MET A 588 -17.06 2.53 -6.77
C MET A 588 -17.78 2.98 -8.04
N TRP A 589 -17.03 3.22 -9.12
CA TRP A 589 -17.56 3.53 -10.44
C TRP A 589 -17.31 2.40 -11.42
N ARG A 590 -18.38 1.76 -11.89
CA ARG A 590 -18.26 0.74 -12.95
C ARG A 590 -18.37 1.35 -14.36
N GLY A 591 -17.63 0.80 -15.31
CA GLY A 591 -17.62 1.32 -16.69
C GLY A 591 -16.57 0.63 -17.56
N ASN A 592 -16.78 0.62 -18.88
CA ASN A 592 -15.83 0.08 -19.84
C ASN A 592 -15.64 1.00 -21.06
N PRO A 593 -14.91 2.12 -20.92
CA PRO A 593 -14.28 2.62 -19.70
C PRO A 593 -15.17 3.64 -18.93
N VAL A 594 -14.75 4.00 -17.72
CA VAL A 594 -15.29 5.13 -16.96
C VAL A 594 -14.82 6.47 -17.55
N ASN A 595 -15.43 7.59 -17.13
CA ASN A 595 -14.89 8.91 -17.43
C ASN A 595 -13.68 9.22 -16.55
N ALA A 596 -12.47 8.99 -17.06
CA ALA A 596 -11.21 9.18 -16.34
C ALA A 596 -10.98 10.62 -15.85
N ASN A 597 -11.27 11.63 -16.67
CA ASN A 597 -11.12 13.03 -16.29
C ASN A 597 -12.06 13.39 -15.13
N GLN A 598 -13.34 13.00 -15.25
CA GLN A 598 -14.31 13.22 -14.19
C GLN A 598 -13.96 12.44 -12.91
N ALA A 599 -13.41 11.23 -13.02
CA ALA A 599 -12.96 10.45 -11.86
C ALA A 599 -11.82 11.16 -11.12
N TRP A 600 -10.78 11.60 -11.86
CA TRP A 600 -9.69 12.38 -11.28
C TRP A 600 -10.19 13.69 -10.63
N THR A 601 -10.95 14.51 -11.36
CA THR A 601 -11.45 15.79 -10.81
C THR A 601 -12.33 15.58 -9.58
N THR A 602 -13.10 14.50 -9.51
CA THR A 602 -13.94 14.18 -8.34
C THR A 602 -13.10 13.74 -7.15
N PHE A 603 -12.03 12.98 -7.39
CA PHE A 603 -11.08 12.56 -6.35
C PHE A 603 -10.24 13.74 -5.83
N GLU A 604 -9.72 14.58 -6.73
CA GLU A 604 -9.00 15.82 -6.40
C GLU A 604 -9.89 16.73 -5.53
N GLN A 605 -11.15 16.98 -5.92
CA GLN A 605 -12.10 17.76 -5.11
C GLN A 605 -12.31 17.20 -3.69
N TRP A 606 -12.26 15.87 -3.52
CA TRP A 606 -12.40 15.24 -2.21
C TRP A 606 -11.15 15.44 -1.35
N MET A 607 -9.96 15.31 -1.95
CA MET A 607 -8.69 15.56 -1.27
C MET A 607 -8.54 17.04 -0.87
N GLU A 608 -8.90 17.98 -1.74
CA GLU A 608 -8.90 19.41 -1.43
C GLU A 608 -9.87 19.75 -0.30
N ALA A 609 -11.07 19.15 -0.27
CA ALA A 609 -12.05 19.39 0.77
C ALA A 609 -11.58 18.90 2.16
N ILE A 610 -10.94 17.73 2.23
CA ILE A 610 -10.34 17.20 3.47
C ILE A 610 -9.15 18.06 3.91
N ALA A 611 -8.28 18.46 2.98
CA ALA A 611 -7.12 19.31 3.28
C ALA A 611 -7.52 20.71 3.76
N ALA A 612 -8.68 21.22 3.34
CA ALA A 612 -9.26 22.47 3.82
C ALA A 612 -10.00 22.34 5.16
N ASP A 613 -10.31 21.13 5.64
CA ASP A 613 -11.06 20.93 6.87
C ASP A 613 -10.20 21.14 8.12
N THR A 614 -10.35 22.31 8.75
CA THR A 614 -9.73 22.66 10.03
C THR A 614 -10.49 22.13 11.26
N SER A 615 -11.54 21.32 11.08
CA SER A 615 -12.29 20.75 12.21
C SER A 615 -11.48 19.72 13.01
N ASN A 616 -11.90 19.49 14.27
CA ASN A 616 -11.32 18.49 15.17
C ASN A 616 -11.91 17.08 14.96
N LEU A 617 -12.59 16.82 13.83
CA LEU A 617 -13.08 15.49 13.49
C LEU A 617 -11.93 14.51 13.23
N SER A 618 -12.16 13.21 13.49
CA SER A 618 -11.21 12.16 13.13
C SER A 618 -11.01 12.08 11.61
N PRO A 619 -9.87 11.60 11.10
CA PRO A 619 -9.63 11.52 9.65
C PRO A 619 -10.72 10.73 8.89
N ARG A 620 -11.27 9.66 9.51
CA ARG A 620 -12.42 8.92 8.96
C ARG A 620 -13.67 9.78 8.83
N GLU A 621 -14.01 10.56 9.85
CA GLU A 621 -15.17 11.45 9.81
C GLU A 621 -15.00 12.53 8.74
N LYS A 622 -13.78 13.09 8.56
CA LYS A 622 -13.45 14.01 7.46
C LYS A 622 -13.62 13.34 6.10
N ALA A 623 -13.02 12.18 5.91
CA ALA A 623 -13.12 11.41 4.66
C ALA A 623 -14.58 11.10 4.27
N ILE A 624 -15.47 10.85 5.24
CA ILE A 624 -16.90 10.63 4.99
C ILE A 624 -17.65 11.96 4.74
N ARG A 625 -17.41 12.98 5.57
CA ARG A 625 -18.14 14.26 5.57
C ARG A 625 -17.81 15.15 4.37
N ASP A 626 -16.53 15.21 4.00
CA ASP A 626 -16.00 16.13 2.98
C ASP A 626 -16.04 15.53 1.57
N LYS A 627 -16.79 14.43 1.43
CA LYS A 627 -17.07 13.74 0.18
C LYS A 627 -17.87 14.64 -0.78
N PRO A 628 -17.34 14.99 -1.98
CA PRO A 628 -18.03 15.88 -2.90
C PRO A 628 -19.25 15.19 -3.53
N ALA A 629 -20.25 15.97 -3.97
CA ALA A 629 -21.51 15.42 -4.47
C ALA A 629 -21.38 14.47 -5.67
N MET A 630 -20.28 14.52 -6.43
CA MET A 630 -19.99 13.53 -7.49
C MET A 630 -19.44 12.19 -6.96
N ALA A 631 -18.79 12.17 -5.80
CA ALA A 631 -18.16 11.00 -5.17
C ALA A 631 -19.19 10.06 -4.52
N THR A 632 -20.16 9.61 -5.31
CA THR A 632 -21.12 8.56 -4.96
C THR A 632 -20.96 7.37 -5.90
N ASP A 633 -21.44 6.20 -5.49
CA ASP A 633 -21.43 5.01 -6.33
C ASP A 633 -22.23 5.20 -7.63
N GLY A 634 -21.78 4.54 -8.69
CA GLY A 634 -22.50 4.59 -9.95
C GLY A 634 -21.83 3.80 -11.08
N CYS A 635 -22.38 3.95 -12.28
CA CYS A 635 -21.80 3.40 -13.49
C CYS A 635 -21.96 4.31 -14.70
N TRP A 636 -21.03 4.18 -15.64
CA TRP A 636 -20.98 4.89 -16.91
C TRP A 636 -21.37 3.96 -18.06
N LYS A 637 -22.30 4.34 -18.95
CA LYS A 637 -22.55 3.57 -20.20
C LYS A 637 -21.35 3.61 -21.12
N THR A 638 -20.77 4.80 -21.25
CA THR A 638 -19.54 5.10 -21.98
C THR A 638 -18.79 6.18 -21.21
N ALA A 639 -17.52 6.42 -21.55
CA ALA A 639 -16.70 7.48 -20.93
C ALA A 639 -17.30 8.90 -21.01
N THR A 640 -18.31 9.14 -21.84
CA THR A 640 -18.87 10.48 -22.09
C THR A 640 -20.38 10.61 -21.86
N ILE A 641 -21.12 9.50 -21.77
CA ILE A 641 -22.59 9.51 -21.73
C ILE A 641 -23.13 8.53 -20.69
N GLY A 642 -24.12 8.98 -19.93
CA GLY A 642 -24.93 8.14 -19.04
C GLY A 642 -24.18 7.68 -17.80
N PHE A 643 -24.00 8.59 -16.84
CA PHE A 643 -23.63 8.23 -15.48
C PHE A 643 -24.88 8.06 -14.63
N TRP A 644 -25.13 6.85 -14.13
CA TRP A 644 -26.21 6.58 -13.17
C TRP A 644 -25.62 6.51 -11.76
N ARG A 645 -26.13 7.37 -10.89
CA ARG A 645 -25.87 7.32 -9.44
C ARG A 645 -26.69 6.18 -8.85
N GLU A 646 -26.02 5.13 -8.40
CA GLU A 646 -26.65 3.89 -7.98
C GLU A 646 -25.70 3.17 -7.02
N ARG A 647 -26.20 2.65 -5.89
CA ARG A 647 -25.37 1.82 -4.99
C ARG A 647 -24.89 0.58 -5.76
N GLN A 648 -23.58 0.42 -5.93
CA GLN A 648 -23.06 -0.75 -6.63
C GLN A 648 -23.27 -1.99 -5.75
N THR A 649 -23.80 -3.07 -6.33
CA THR A 649 -24.11 -4.33 -5.65
C THR A 649 -23.57 -5.50 -6.45
N PHE A 650 -23.12 -6.55 -5.76
CA PHE A 650 -22.65 -7.78 -6.38
C PHE A 650 -23.85 -8.59 -6.90
N SER A 651 -24.09 -8.57 -8.22
CA SER A 651 -25.15 -9.36 -8.85
C SER A 651 -24.86 -9.68 -10.33
N ARG A 652 -25.21 -10.91 -10.73
CA ARG A 652 -25.25 -11.37 -12.12
C ARG A 652 -26.62 -11.18 -12.80
N THR A 653 -27.61 -10.61 -12.09
CA THR A 653 -28.96 -10.38 -12.61
C THR A 653 -29.19 -8.91 -12.92
N ASN A 654 -30.07 -8.63 -13.89
CA ASN A 654 -30.53 -7.28 -14.19
C ASN A 654 -31.54 -6.80 -13.11
N ASN A 655 -31.04 -6.57 -11.89
CA ASN A 655 -31.78 -6.01 -10.77
C ASN A 655 -31.50 -4.51 -10.55
N SER A 656 -30.65 -3.91 -11.38
CA SER A 656 -30.27 -2.50 -11.35
C SER A 656 -29.71 -2.08 -12.71
N ILE A 657 -29.60 -0.77 -13.00
CA ILE A 657 -29.05 -0.29 -14.28
C ILE A 657 -27.57 -0.68 -14.40
N CYS A 658 -26.81 -0.56 -13.31
CA CYS A 658 -25.40 -0.91 -13.34
C CYS A 658 -25.14 -2.41 -13.42
N ASN A 659 -26.02 -3.26 -12.87
CA ASN A 659 -25.94 -4.71 -13.05
C ASN A 659 -26.50 -5.17 -14.41
N ALA A 660 -27.32 -4.35 -15.09
CA ALA A 660 -27.70 -4.57 -16.48
C ALA A 660 -26.51 -4.37 -17.44
N LEU A 661 -25.71 -3.34 -17.19
CA LEU A 661 -24.54 -2.98 -18.01
C LEU A 661 -23.30 -3.82 -17.67
N TYR A 662 -23.07 -4.06 -16.38
CA TYR A 662 -21.85 -4.67 -15.84
C TYR A 662 -22.16 -5.77 -14.80
N PRO A 663 -22.90 -6.84 -15.18
CA PRO A 663 -23.22 -7.95 -14.27
C PRO A 663 -21.94 -8.60 -13.72
N SER A 664 -21.93 -8.88 -12.42
CA SER A 664 -20.76 -9.42 -11.71
C SER A 664 -20.96 -10.89 -11.35
N TYR A 665 -19.96 -11.71 -11.64
CA TYR A 665 -20.04 -13.18 -11.51
C TYR A 665 -19.26 -13.71 -10.32
N ALA A 666 -19.54 -14.94 -9.92
CA ALA A 666 -18.98 -15.57 -8.74
C ALA A 666 -17.60 -16.19 -9.01
N PHE A 667 -17.09 -16.88 -8.00
CA PHE A 667 -15.83 -17.62 -7.98
C PHE A 667 -16.02 -18.89 -7.13
N PRO A 668 -15.13 -19.90 -7.20
CA PRO A 668 -15.39 -21.23 -6.64
C PRO A 668 -15.73 -21.25 -5.14
N ARG A 669 -15.06 -20.43 -4.31
CA ARG A 669 -15.37 -20.33 -2.87
C ARG A 669 -16.72 -19.68 -2.58
N TYR A 670 -17.18 -18.73 -3.39
CA TYR A 670 -18.53 -18.17 -3.27
C TYR A 670 -19.60 -19.21 -3.64
N VAL A 671 -19.36 -20.02 -4.69
CA VAL A 671 -20.23 -21.17 -5.03
C VAL A 671 -20.24 -22.22 -3.91
N ALA A 672 -19.14 -22.36 -3.16
CA ALA A 672 -19.05 -23.19 -1.96
C ALA A 672 -19.67 -22.57 -0.69
N GLY A 673 -20.33 -21.42 -0.79
CA GLY A 673 -21.02 -20.72 0.31
C GLY A 673 -20.20 -19.66 1.05
N GLY A 674 -18.97 -19.37 0.61
CA GLY A 674 -18.10 -18.34 1.21
C GLY A 674 -18.52 -16.90 0.88
N PRO A 675 -18.04 -15.91 1.65
CA PRO A 675 -18.39 -14.50 1.46
C PRO A 675 -17.72 -13.88 0.23
N VAL A 676 -18.34 -12.85 -0.36
CA VAL A 676 -17.78 -12.06 -1.47
C VAL A 676 -16.42 -11.45 -1.11
N ALA A 677 -16.23 -11.05 0.16
CA ALA A 677 -14.96 -10.58 0.72
C ALA A 677 -13.75 -11.50 0.44
N ALA A 678 -13.95 -12.80 0.27
CA ALA A 678 -12.89 -13.78 -0.02
C ALA A 678 -11.67 -13.70 0.94
N ASN A 679 -11.88 -13.28 2.19
CA ASN A 679 -10.85 -13.07 3.21
C ASN A 679 -10.69 -14.28 4.16
N ILE A 680 -11.67 -15.17 4.25
CA ILE A 680 -11.55 -16.42 5.02
C ILE A 680 -10.61 -17.38 4.28
N ILE A 681 -9.34 -17.41 4.70
CA ILE A 681 -8.31 -18.31 4.15
C ILE A 681 -8.62 -19.75 4.53
N LYS A 682 -8.70 -20.02 5.84
CA LYS A 682 -9.08 -21.29 6.45
C LYS A 682 -10.39 -21.11 7.22
N CYS A 683 -11.43 -21.80 6.80
CA CYS A 683 -12.72 -21.77 7.49
C CYS A 683 -12.66 -22.54 8.82
N GLN A 684 -13.48 -22.12 9.80
CA GLN A 684 -13.87 -23.05 10.87
C GLN A 684 -14.76 -24.15 10.27
N LEU A 685 -14.78 -25.33 10.88
CA LEU A 685 -15.58 -26.46 10.41
C LEU A 685 -16.81 -26.68 11.28
N LYS A 686 -17.93 -27.06 10.65
CA LYS A 686 -19.14 -27.58 11.30
C LYS A 686 -19.46 -28.99 10.80
N PRO A 687 -20.10 -29.86 11.60
CA PRO A 687 -20.57 -31.16 11.13
C PRO A 687 -21.49 -31.03 9.90
N VAL A 688 -21.48 -32.05 9.03
CA VAL A 688 -22.42 -32.13 7.91
C VAL A 688 -23.85 -32.21 8.45
N ASN A 689 -24.70 -31.26 8.07
CA ASN A 689 -26.12 -31.23 8.41
C ASN A 689 -26.95 -31.31 7.13
N SER A 690 -27.87 -32.28 7.02
CA SER A 690 -28.74 -32.43 5.84
C SER A 690 -29.59 -31.19 5.56
N ASN A 691 -29.88 -30.38 6.57
CA ASN A 691 -30.68 -29.16 6.44
C ASN A 691 -29.90 -27.98 5.82
N ASP A 692 -28.59 -28.11 5.60
CA ASP A 692 -27.78 -27.12 4.87
C ASP A 692 -27.92 -27.23 3.33
N TYR A 693 -28.69 -28.21 2.84
CA TYR A 693 -28.84 -28.51 1.41
C TYR A 693 -30.31 -28.42 0.97
N ASN A 694 -30.54 -27.89 -0.23
CA ASN A 694 -31.87 -27.83 -0.84
C ASN A 694 -32.28 -29.17 -1.48
N VAL A 695 -31.36 -30.14 -1.55
CA VAL A 695 -31.57 -31.48 -2.10
C VAL A 695 -31.64 -32.53 -0.98
N SER A 696 -32.43 -33.57 -1.20
CA SER A 696 -32.46 -34.73 -0.30
C SER A 696 -31.37 -35.73 -0.67
N PHE A 697 -30.49 -36.06 0.27
CA PHE A 697 -29.58 -37.20 0.16
C PHE A 697 -30.23 -38.48 0.71
N SER A 698 -29.99 -39.62 0.07
CA SER A 698 -30.23 -40.93 0.69
C SER A 698 -29.29 -41.16 1.88
N SER A 699 -29.62 -42.10 2.76
CA SER A 699 -28.77 -42.46 3.90
C SER A 699 -27.35 -42.88 3.50
N ALA A 700 -27.20 -43.53 2.33
CA ALA A 700 -25.90 -43.93 1.80
C ALA A 700 -25.07 -42.73 1.29
N GLU A 701 -25.72 -41.77 0.63
CA GLU A 701 -25.11 -40.53 0.16
C GLU A 701 -24.72 -39.61 1.32
N LEU A 702 -25.58 -39.45 2.33
CA LEU A 702 -25.26 -38.68 3.53
C LEU A 702 -24.11 -39.33 4.33
N ALA A 703 -24.06 -40.66 4.40
CA ALA A 703 -22.92 -41.37 4.98
C ALA A 703 -21.64 -41.20 4.14
N ARG A 704 -21.74 -41.12 2.81
CA ARG A 704 -20.61 -40.80 1.92
C ARG A 704 -20.11 -39.37 2.15
N LEU A 705 -21.02 -38.40 2.24
CA LEU A 705 -20.70 -36.99 2.50
C LEU A 705 -19.94 -36.80 3.82
N ASN A 706 -20.35 -37.52 4.88
CA ASN A 706 -19.63 -37.53 6.16
C ASN A 706 -18.24 -38.20 6.07
N ARG A 707 -18.02 -39.16 5.16
CA ARG A 707 -16.68 -39.74 4.91
C ARG A 707 -15.77 -38.81 4.08
N ILE A 708 -16.34 -38.03 3.17
CA ILE A 708 -15.62 -37.01 2.40
C ILE A 708 -15.15 -35.87 3.31
N PHE A 709 -15.98 -35.49 4.30
CA PHE A 709 -15.72 -34.41 5.24
C PHE A 709 -15.69 -34.91 6.70
N PRO A 710 -14.70 -35.74 7.09
CA PRO A 710 -14.67 -36.36 8.43
C PRO A 710 -14.44 -35.34 9.56
N GLY A 711 -13.81 -34.20 9.26
CA GLY A 711 -13.68 -33.05 10.17
C GLY A 711 -14.82 -32.03 10.06
N GLY A 712 -15.81 -32.26 9.19
CA GLY A 712 -16.85 -31.30 8.86
C GLY A 712 -16.56 -30.44 7.62
N VAL A 713 -17.55 -29.61 7.29
CA VAL A 713 -17.56 -28.66 6.15
C VAL A 713 -17.39 -27.23 6.65
N CYS A 714 -17.02 -26.29 5.77
CA CYS A 714 -16.83 -24.90 6.16
C CYS A 714 -18.08 -24.27 6.79
N ASP A 715 -17.88 -23.67 7.96
CA ASP A 715 -18.83 -22.80 8.65
C ASP A 715 -18.54 -21.33 8.30
N TRP A 716 -18.97 -20.92 7.10
CA TRP A 716 -18.79 -19.55 6.60
C TRP A 716 -19.55 -18.47 7.40
N SER A 717 -20.35 -18.86 8.41
CA SER A 717 -20.99 -17.92 9.34
C SER A 717 -20.04 -17.38 10.41
N LYS A 718 -18.86 -18.00 10.56
CA LYS A 718 -17.84 -17.63 11.55
C LYS A 718 -16.61 -17.00 10.89
N PRO A 719 -15.85 -16.18 11.63
CA PRO A 719 -14.49 -15.82 11.23
C PRO A 719 -13.62 -17.07 10.98
N GLY A 720 -12.67 -16.96 10.07
CA GLY A 720 -11.69 -18.00 9.79
C GLY A 720 -10.82 -18.35 11.01
N VAL A 721 -10.16 -19.50 10.92
CA VAL A 721 -9.17 -19.92 11.92
C VAL A 721 -8.00 -18.93 11.91
N ASN A 722 -7.65 -18.39 13.07
CA ASN A 722 -6.68 -17.29 13.24
C ASN A 722 -7.01 -16.02 12.43
N GLN A 723 -8.27 -15.81 12.00
CA GLN A 723 -8.61 -14.60 11.26
C GLN A 723 -8.44 -13.36 12.14
N THR A 724 -7.53 -12.48 11.72
CA THR A 724 -7.22 -11.18 12.31
C THR A 724 -7.21 -10.09 11.23
N GLY A 725 -6.96 -8.85 11.63
CA GLY A 725 -6.78 -7.71 10.72
C GLY A 725 -5.31 -7.42 10.44
N VAL A 726 -5.04 -6.41 9.60
CA VAL A 726 -3.70 -5.83 9.47
C VAL A 726 -3.28 -5.18 10.79
N VAL A 727 -2.01 -5.35 11.15
CA VAL A 727 -1.36 -4.62 12.23
C VAL A 727 -0.74 -3.36 11.61
N PRO A 728 -1.21 -2.15 11.93
CA PRO A 728 -0.65 -0.94 11.35
C PRO A 728 0.82 -0.74 11.75
N TRP A 729 1.65 -0.33 10.79
CA TRP A 729 3.09 -0.16 10.94
C TRP A 729 3.84 -1.45 11.33
N ALA A 730 3.31 -2.60 10.87
CA ALA A 730 3.90 -3.92 11.07
C ALA A 730 5.40 -3.97 10.73
N SER A 731 6.19 -4.66 11.55
CA SER A 731 7.63 -4.87 11.33
C SER A 731 8.00 -6.33 11.46
N PHE A 732 8.77 -6.82 10.49
CA PHE A 732 9.40 -8.14 10.52
C PHE A 732 10.91 -8.02 10.84
N GLY A 733 11.29 -6.88 11.43
CA GLY A 733 12.66 -6.49 11.76
C GLY A 733 13.37 -5.75 10.62
N PRO A 734 14.47 -5.04 10.91
CA PRO A 734 15.09 -4.85 12.23
C PRO A 734 14.32 -3.93 13.20
N ALA A 735 13.34 -3.16 12.73
CA ALA A 735 12.67 -2.18 13.58
C ALA A 735 11.74 -2.85 14.63
N PRO A 736 11.69 -2.35 15.89
CA PRO A 736 11.12 -3.11 17.01
C PRO A 736 9.62 -2.90 17.26
N GLU A 737 8.92 -2.03 16.52
CA GLU A 737 7.48 -1.82 16.74
C GLU A 737 6.60 -2.77 15.93
N ASN A 738 5.54 -3.27 16.57
CA ASN A 738 4.37 -3.87 15.95
C ASN A 738 4.60 -5.16 15.13
N LEU A 739 5.32 -6.15 15.65
CA LEU A 739 4.97 -7.60 15.62
C LEU A 739 5.99 -8.44 16.40
#